data_AF-A0A1Y2C5C3-F1
#
_entry.id   AF-A0A1Y2C5C3-F1
#
_cell.length_a   1.000
_cell.length_b   1.000
_cell.length_c   1.000
_cell.angle_alpha   90.00
_cell.angle_beta   90.00
_cell.angle_gamma   90.00
#
_symmetry.space_group_name_H-M   'P 1'
#
loop_
_entity.id
_entity.type
_entity.pdbx_description
1 polymer ?
#
loop_
_entity_poly.entity_id
_entity_poly.type
_entity_poly.pdbx_seq_one_letter_code
_entity_poly.pdbx_strand_id
1 'polypeptide(L)'
;MAMAVNLTTTIWYPADKCMESYAVRIDYTTNSLNGCGRQTVPLTCSSEPTTPANFLIATGCTDAPPTNPYIDASWLQVQSFATSGNGCSGNVVGGTQLPYHQCAPVPNTASFTRISAEPVNGTMYLSTFSDSKCTSRVNTTEFGNLKAATCLNDVLIKPINYAGYAVVTTYSDANCKVPAKLQYLPSIQTPCTPSTICSQNNNQEFITTTCDKTYNLAATSKSVFGPTTAVTVQTYLDPSCTYPDDRFDIALGVCFSTNWQYSDNSISSAIALNTTDGVRISFFSGSGCQGKSVSPDSILFPAMGVCTSQARVFYTPGSGGESSGPSIGLIAGGVAGGVVLILLIVGAVWYSRKSKAVAESNVDPVRDERINKTMTLQFSQYPTEYSGQSSYSPQPVAHPTQNSSHSQPTAQPTQYSQYSHQQQANQTQVIASNNLTERGYAAYPRSVHGSTHGSHGNVPTRMGTTSTSFQAVDTATIASATIGSAATYTASNINVVGGFNDDTAAMSDRTKPANVFGEFNAVAIGAGNLRVNNVSNLEYNNESIKVHESNFGKLVLPSLPSVWTVNDVVAWTQENDGSSEMVAFVREQEIDGRALLLLTEGQLSFLKVGSRVKFWQKLNELREVNASVLATADELAPPPEYVA
;
A
#
# COMPACT_ATOMS: atom_id res chain seq x y z
N MET A 1 0.50 3.67 -34.98
CA MET A 1 1.65 4.51 -34.55
C MET A 1 1.14 5.91 -34.22
N ALA A 2 1.31 6.36 -32.97
CA ALA A 2 1.18 7.78 -32.64
C ALA A 2 2.38 8.54 -33.22
N MET A 3 2.21 9.80 -33.62
CA MET A 3 3.35 10.63 -34.01
C MET A 3 4.11 11.11 -32.76
N ALA A 4 5.43 11.18 -32.84
CA ALA A 4 6.24 11.69 -31.74
C ALA A 4 5.92 13.17 -31.48
N VAL A 5 5.29 13.46 -30.34
CA VAL A 5 5.05 14.83 -29.88
C VAL A 5 6.34 15.36 -29.29
N ASN A 6 6.80 16.53 -29.76
CA ASN A 6 7.94 17.22 -29.18
C ASN A 6 7.54 17.85 -27.84
N LEU A 7 8.17 17.39 -26.76
CA LEU A 7 7.93 17.88 -25.41
C LEU A 7 9.06 18.80 -24.96
N THR A 8 8.69 19.92 -24.35
CA THR A 8 9.60 20.70 -23.51
C THR A 8 9.72 19.99 -22.17
N THR A 9 10.95 19.77 -21.74
CA THR A 9 11.31 19.08 -20.50
C THR A 9 11.98 20.08 -19.57
N THR A 10 11.39 20.31 -18.38
CA THR A 10 12.00 21.10 -17.30
C THR A 10 12.40 20.18 -16.16
N ILE A 11 13.68 20.15 -15.84
CA ILE A 11 14.28 19.36 -14.77
C ILE A 11 14.43 20.24 -13.54
N TRP A 12 14.09 19.72 -12.35
CA TRP A 12 14.22 20.39 -11.07
C TRP A 12 15.29 19.73 -10.22
N TYR A 13 16.27 20.52 -9.79
CA TYR A 13 17.35 20.10 -8.90
C TYR A 13 17.21 20.76 -7.53
N PRO A 14 17.61 20.10 -6.44
CA PRO A 14 17.87 20.76 -5.17
C PRO A 14 19.03 21.78 -5.34
N ALA A 15 19.30 22.52 -4.28
CA ALA A 15 20.27 23.61 -4.29
C ALA A 15 21.67 23.23 -4.81
N ASP A 16 22.43 24.28 -5.13
CA ASP A 16 23.88 24.29 -5.36
C ASP A 16 24.40 23.62 -6.64
N LYS A 17 23.78 22.55 -7.19
CA LYS A 17 24.33 21.84 -8.38
C LYS A 17 23.32 21.21 -9.35
N CYS A 18 23.54 21.47 -10.64
CA CYS A 18 22.88 20.85 -11.80
C CYS A 18 23.46 19.45 -12.14
N MET A 19 23.41 18.50 -11.22
CA MET A 19 23.95 17.15 -11.45
C MET A 19 22.85 16.18 -11.90
N GLU A 20 23.06 15.47 -13.01
CA GLU A 20 22.06 14.59 -13.62
C GLU A 20 21.53 13.50 -12.67
N SER A 21 22.33 13.01 -11.72
CA SER A 21 21.90 12.05 -10.70
C SER A 21 21.18 12.66 -9.49
N TYR A 22 20.77 13.94 -9.56
CA TYR A 22 20.20 14.70 -8.43
C TYR A 22 18.86 15.37 -8.73
N ALA A 23 18.24 15.18 -9.90
CA ALA A 23 16.92 15.76 -10.12
C ALA A 23 15.86 15.11 -9.21
N VAL A 24 15.01 15.95 -8.63
CA VAL A 24 13.90 15.56 -7.75
C VAL A 24 12.54 15.56 -8.46
N ARG A 25 12.48 16.15 -9.66
CA ARG A 25 11.27 16.23 -10.50
C ARG A 25 11.66 16.53 -11.94
N ILE A 26 10.90 15.99 -12.88
CA ILE A 26 10.88 16.43 -14.28
C ILE A 26 9.43 16.77 -14.63
N ASP A 27 9.20 17.88 -15.32
CA ASP A 27 7.92 18.23 -15.93
C ASP A 27 8.01 18.23 -17.45
N TYR A 28 6.95 17.76 -18.11
CA TYR A 28 6.78 17.71 -19.56
C TYR A 28 5.64 18.64 -19.97
N THR A 29 5.85 19.47 -20.99
CA THR A 29 4.79 20.29 -21.60
C THR A 29 4.85 20.18 -23.12
N THR A 30 3.70 20.22 -23.80
CA THR A 30 3.67 20.32 -25.27
C THR A 30 4.34 21.62 -25.70
N ASN A 31 5.32 21.52 -26.59
CA ASN A 31 6.05 22.70 -27.04
C ASN A 31 5.30 23.42 -28.17
N SER A 32 5.04 24.72 -28.00
CA SER A 32 4.54 25.60 -29.07
C SER A 32 5.65 26.07 -30.02
N LEU A 33 6.92 25.86 -29.68
CA LEU A 33 8.08 26.22 -30.50
C LEU A 33 8.30 25.17 -31.59
N ASN A 34 7.80 25.48 -32.80
CA ASN A 34 8.20 24.81 -34.03
C ASN A 34 9.73 24.81 -34.17
N GLY A 35 10.33 23.64 -34.43
CA GLY A 35 11.76 23.51 -34.73
C GLY A 35 12.65 22.97 -33.62
N CYS A 36 12.10 22.52 -32.48
CA CYS A 36 12.88 21.71 -31.53
C CYS A 36 13.28 20.36 -32.15
N GLY A 37 14.49 20.28 -32.68
CA GLY A 37 15.18 19.01 -32.91
C GLY A 37 15.77 18.44 -31.62
N ARG A 38 16.45 17.30 -31.71
CA ARG A 38 17.21 16.69 -30.60
C ARG A 38 18.26 17.65 -30.05
N GLN A 39 17.95 18.29 -28.92
CA GLN A 39 18.90 19.06 -28.13
C GLN A 39 18.97 18.46 -26.73
N THR A 40 20.17 18.26 -26.20
CA THR A 40 20.36 17.90 -24.80
C THR A 40 19.83 19.03 -23.91
N VAL A 41 19.26 18.71 -22.75
CA VAL A 41 18.90 19.76 -21.78
C VAL A 41 20.21 20.39 -21.29
N PRO A 42 20.36 21.73 -21.28
CA PRO A 42 21.62 22.37 -20.93
C PRO A 42 21.98 22.12 -19.45
N LEU A 43 23.24 21.76 -19.20
CA LEU A 43 23.81 21.55 -17.85
C LEU A 43 23.90 22.82 -16.99
N THR A 44 23.41 23.96 -17.51
CA THR A 44 23.35 25.25 -16.81
C THR A 44 21.91 25.52 -16.35
N CYS A 45 21.66 25.42 -15.05
CA CYS A 45 20.38 25.81 -14.47
C CYS A 45 20.29 27.32 -14.24
N SER A 46 19.05 27.82 -14.15
CA SER A 46 18.72 29.09 -13.51
C SER A 46 17.98 28.85 -12.18
N SER A 47 18.08 29.81 -11.26
CA SER A 47 17.04 29.99 -10.25
C SER A 47 15.86 30.73 -10.88
N GLU A 48 14.65 30.19 -10.74
CA GLU A 48 13.43 30.83 -11.22
C GLU A 48 12.68 31.50 -10.05
N PRO A 49 12.28 32.79 -10.15
CA PRO A 49 11.77 33.57 -9.02
C PRO A 49 10.41 33.12 -8.46
N THR A 50 9.73 32.15 -9.08
CA THR A 50 8.48 31.55 -8.60
C THR A 50 8.64 30.14 -8.03
N THR A 51 9.87 29.62 -7.98
CA THR A 51 10.18 28.33 -7.32
C THR A 51 10.08 28.47 -5.79
N PRO A 52 9.84 27.37 -5.04
CA PRO A 52 10.22 27.35 -3.63
C PRO A 52 11.70 27.73 -3.50
N ALA A 53 12.06 28.50 -2.47
CA ALA A 53 13.45 28.92 -2.30
C ALA A 53 14.40 27.71 -2.27
N ASN A 54 15.56 27.87 -2.92
CA ASN A 54 16.64 26.88 -3.02
C ASN A 54 16.42 25.70 -4.01
N PHE A 55 15.62 25.89 -5.07
CA PHE A 55 15.59 24.99 -6.23
C PHE A 55 16.18 25.64 -7.49
N LEU A 56 16.77 24.81 -8.34
CA LEU A 56 17.35 25.19 -9.62
C LEU A 56 16.63 24.43 -10.76
N ILE A 57 16.39 25.10 -11.89
CA ILE A 57 15.74 24.49 -13.06
C ILE A 57 16.62 24.51 -14.30
N ALA A 58 16.56 23.44 -15.10
CA ALA A 58 17.11 23.41 -16.45
C ALA A 58 16.03 22.96 -17.44
N THR A 59 15.86 23.70 -18.54
CA THR A 59 14.79 23.45 -19.54
C THR A 59 15.40 23.21 -20.92
N GLY A 60 14.91 22.19 -21.61
CA GLY A 60 15.27 21.87 -22.99
C GLY A 60 14.16 21.08 -23.68
N CYS A 61 14.45 20.54 -24.86
CA CYS A 61 13.51 19.71 -25.62
C CYS A 61 13.91 18.24 -25.59
N THR A 62 12.94 17.34 -25.59
CA THR A 62 13.20 15.90 -25.64
C THR A 62 12.24 15.20 -26.60
N ASP A 63 12.76 14.23 -27.36
CA ASP A 63 11.95 13.17 -27.96
C ASP A 63 11.07 12.52 -26.88
N ALA A 64 9.89 12.01 -27.25
CA ALA A 64 8.90 11.47 -26.32
C ALA A 64 9.48 10.35 -25.41
N PRO A 65 9.04 10.21 -24.14
CA PRO A 65 9.91 9.68 -23.09
C PRO A 65 9.68 8.19 -22.74
N PRO A 66 10.65 7.29 -23.00
CA PRO A 66 10.72 5.98 -22.36
C PRO A 66 11.84 5.87 -21.32
N THR A 67 12.95 6.62 -21.49
CA THR A 67 14.15 6.57 -20.65
C THR A 67 14.78 7.96 -20.58
N ASN A 68 14.44 8.72 -19.54
CA ASN A 68 15.04 10.03 -19.30
C ASN A 68 16.28 9.86 -18.37
N PRO A 69 17.48 10.33 -18.76
CA PRO A 69 18.71 10.09 -18.00
C PRO A 69 18.87 11.00 -16.77
N TYR A 70 18.03 12.04 -16.62
CA TYR A 70 18.20 13.06 -15.58
C TYR A 70 17.55 12.71 -14.23
N ILE A 71 16.98 11.50 -14.07
CA ILE A 71 16.74 10.90 -12.74
C ILE A 71 17.38 9.51 -12.78
N ASP A 72 18.11 9.18 -11.72
CA ASP A 72 18.85 7.92 -11.56
C ASP A 72 18.00 6.69 -11.92
N ALA A 73 18.46 5.91 -12.91
CA ALA A 73 17.78 4.71 -13.39
C ALA A 73 17.77 3.55 -12.38
N SER A 74 18.53 3.66 -11.29
CA SER A 74 18.46 2.76 -10.13
C SER A 74 17.41 3.19 -9.08
N TRP A 75 16.65 4.26 -9.36
CA TRP A 75 15.52 4.69 -8.54
C TRP A 75 14.20 4.24 -9.17
N LEU A 76 13.26 3.81 -8.33
CA LEU A 76 11.84 3.67 -8.69
C LEU A 76 11.27 5.07 -8.92
N GLN A 77 10.61 5.26 -10.05
CA GLN A 77 10.04 6.54 -10.46
C GLN A 77 8.59 6.36 -10.88
N VAL A 78 7.77 7.39 -10.74
CA VAL A 78 6.38 7.40 -11.23
C VAL A 78 6.24 8.53 -12.23
N GLN A 79 5.81 8.17 -13.43
CA GLN A 79 5.60 9.06 -14.57
C GLN A 79 4.10 9.19 -14.81
N SER A 80 3.63 10.43 -14.95
CA SER A 80 2.25 10.77 -15.24
C SER A 80 2.20 11.58 -16.54
N PHE A 81 1.29 11.23 -17.45
CA PHE A 81 1.10 11.90 -18.72
C PHE A 81 -0.36 12.31 -18.91
N ALA A 82 -0.64 13.60 -18.99
CA ALA A 82 -1.94 14.08 -19.47
C ALA A 82 -2.06 13.75 -20.97
N THR A 83 -3.21 13.25 -21.41
CA THR A 83 -3.46 12.84 -22.80
C THR A 83 -4.56 13.65 -23.47
N SER A 84 -4.55 13.71 -24.81
CA SER A 84 -5.46 14.53 -25.61
C SER A 84 -6.84 13.89 -25.88
N GLY A 85 -7.27 12.90 -25.09
CA GLY A 85 -8.50 12.17 -25.38
C GLY A 85 -8.82 11.05 -24.40
N ASN A 86 -10.12 10.79 -24.28
CA ASN A 86 -10.74 9.96 -23.25
C ASN A 86 -10.05 8.58 -23.07
N GLY A 87 -9.84 8.20 -21.81
CA GLY A 87 -9.33 6.89 -21.44
C GLY A 87 -7.83 6.70 -21.67
N CYS A 88 -7.04 7.78 -21.60
CA CYS A 88 -5.57 7.73 -21.71
C CYS A 88 -5.01 7.19 -23.04
N SER A 89 -5.86 7.13 -24.07
CA SER A 89 -5.52 6.64 -25.41
C SER A 89 -5.02 7.76 -26.34
N GLY A 90 -5.21 9.02 -25.95
CA GLY A 90 -4.81 10.21 -26.72
C GLY A 90 -3.30 10.46 -26.75
N ASN A 91 -2.88 11.45 -27.55
CA ASN A 91 -1.48 11.88 -27.59
C ASN A 91 -1.08 12.53 -26.25
N VAL A 92 0.16 12.32 -25.80
CA VAL A 92 0.68 12.99 -24.60
C VAL A 92 0.75 14.50 -24.82
N VAL A 93 0.03 15.27 -24.01
CA VAL A 93 0.02 16.76 -24.05
C VAL A 93 0.90 17.41 -22.99
N GLY A 94 1.31 16.65 -21.97
CA GLY A 94 2.18 17.08 -20.88
C GLY A 94 2.27 16.01 -19.81
N GLY A 95 2.96 16.28 -18.69
CA GLY A 95 3.14 15.30 -17.62
C GLY A 95 4.17 15.70 -16.57
N THR A 96 4.42 14.79 -15.63
CA THR A 96 5.45 14.91 -14.58
C THR A 96 6.05 13.53 -14.29
N GLN A 97 7.34 13.48 -13.99
CA GLN A 97 8.04 12.29 -13.48
C GLN A 97 8.68 12.62 -12.12
N LEU A 98 8.32 11.84 -11.09
CA LEU A 98 8.79 11.99 -9.71
C LEU A 98 9.50 10.72 -9.24
N PRO A 99 10.58 10.81 -8.45
CA PRO A 99 11.14 9.67 -7.75
C PRO A 99 10.23 9.23 -6.59
N TYR A 100 10.04 7.92 -6.43
CA TYR A 100 9.14 7.34 -5.44
C TYR A 100 9.61 7.62 -4.00
N HIS A 101 8.66 7.87 -3.09
CA HIS A 101 8.88 8.21 -1.68
C HIS A 101 9.71 9.49 -1.40
N GLN A 102 10.24 10.16 -2.43
CA GLN A 102 10.99 11.41 -2.29
C GLN A 102 10.08 12.63 -2.26
N CYS A 103 10.51 13.67 -1.54
CA CYS A 103 9.82 14.95 -1.46
C CYS A 103 10.27 15.87 -2.59
N ALA A 104 9.34 16.25 -3.48
CA ALA A 104 9.62 17.04 -4.69
C ALA A 104 8.84 18.36 -4.69
N PRO A 105 9.38 19.46 -5.25
CA PRO A 105 8.68 20.75 -5.31
C PRO A 105 7.45 20.70 -6.23
N VAL A 106 6.45 21.55 -5.97
CA VAL A 106 5.30 21.78 -6.85
C VAL A 106 5.47 23.15 -7.56
N PRO A 107 5.60 23.18 -8.90
CA PRO A 107 5.90 24.40 -9.67
C PRO A 107 4.97 25.58 -9.38
N ASN A 108 5.54 26.77 -9.20
CA ASN A 108 4.83 28.02 -8.92
C ASN A 108 3.99 28.03 -7.62
N THR A 109 4.35 27.18 -6.65
CA THR A 109 3.74 27.16 -5.31
C THR A 109 4.82 27.05 -4.22
N ALA A 110 4.44 27.21 -2.96
CA ALA A 110 5.29 26.87 -1.81
C ALA A 110 5.13 25.40 -1.36
N SER A 111 4.37 24.59 -2.11
CA SER A 111 4.01 23.22 -1.74
C SER A 111 5.00 22.18 -2.28
N PHE A 112 4.99 21.02 -1.65
CA PHE A 112 5.78 19.85 -2.02
C PHE A 112 4.87 18.64 -2.21
N THR A 113 5.29 17.68 -3.03
CA THR A 113 4.58 16.43 -3.30
C THR A 113 5.47 15.23 -3.03
N ARG A 114 4.88 14.17 -2.47
CA ARG A 114 5.49 12.85 -2.31
C ARG A 114 4.50 11.79 -2.80
N ILE A 115 5.00 10.77 -3.50
CA ILE A 115 4.22 9.58 -3.82
C ILE A 115 4.60 8.46 -2.86
N SER A 116 3.62 7.91 -2.15
CA SER A 116 3.71 6.62 -1.45
C SER A 116 2.86 5.58 -2.18
N ALA A 117 2.96 4.31 -1.77
CA ALA A 117 2.07 3.25 -2.21
C ALA A 117 1.77 2.31 -1.05
N GLU A 118 0.51 1.88 -0.91
CA GLU A 118 0.19 0.76 -0.03
C GLU A 118 0.91 -0.49 -0.56
N PRO A 119 1.79 -1.14 0.23
CA PRO A 119 2.64 -2.19 -0.32
C PRO A 119 1.86 -3.48 -0.64
N VAL A 120 0.65 -3.65 -0.08
CA VAL A 120 -0.21 -4.83 -0.22
C VAL A 120 -0.86 -4.91 -1.61
N ASN A 121 -1.78 -3.99 -1.92
CA ASN A 121 -2.48 -3.89 -3.21
C ASN A 121 -1.63 -3.17 -4.28
N GLY A 122 -0.70 -2.30 -3.88
CA GLY A 122 0.09 -1.46 -4.77
C GLY A 122 -0.53 -0.09 -5.05
N THR A 123 -1.65 0.28 -4.40
CA THR A 123 -2.35 1.55 -4.66
C THR A 123 -1.46 2.74 -4.27
N MET A 124 -1.20 3.63 -5.23
CA MET A 124 -0.34 4.79 -5.08
C MET A 124 -1.13 6.02 -4.63
N TYR A 125 -0.54 6.80 -3.73
CA TYR A 125 -1.12 8.04 -3.20
C TYR A 125 -0.19 9.21 -3.49
N LEU A 126 -0.72 10.25 -4.14
CA LEU A 126 -0.04 11.54 -4.26
C LEU A 126 -0.44 12.40 -3.07
N SER A 127 0.54 12.74 -2.23
CA SER A 127 0.33 13.61 -1.06
C SER A 127 1.02 14.94 -1.24
N THR A 128 0.33 16.01 -0.86
CA THR A 128 0.82 17.40 -0.91
C THR A 128 1.13 17.90 0.51
N PHE A 129 2.21 18.64 0.67
CA PHE A 129 2.79 19.10 1.94
C PHE A 129 3.17 20.58 1.85
N SER A 130 3.27 21.25 3.01
CA SER A 130 3.70 22.66 3.12
C SER A 130 5.19 22.84 3.43
N ASP A 131 5.96 21.76 3.52
CA ASP A 131 7.39 21.78 3.86
C ASP A 131 8.23 20.86 2.95
N SER A 132 9.51 21.22 2.76
CA SER A 132 10.45 20.50 1.88
C SER A 132 10.93 19.15 2.42
N LYS A 133 10.50 18.74 3.62
CA LYS A 133 10.74 17.39 4.16
C LYS A 133 9.51 16.48 4.04
N CYS A 134 8.39 17.01 3.54
CA CYS A 134 7.11 16.30 3.45
C CYS A 134 6.67 15.71 4.80
N THR A 135 6.59 16.58 5.81
CA THR A 135 6.17 16.26 7.20
C THR A 135 4.84 16.91 7.59
N SER A 136 4.57 18.12 7.08
CA SER A 136 3.39 18.93 7.33
C SER A 136 2.41 18.77 6.16
N ARG A 137 1.63 17.69 6.18
CA ARG A 137 0.77 17.30 5.05
C ARG A 137 -0.51 18.14 4.96
N VAL A 138 -0.85 18.55 3.73
CA VAL A 138 -2.02 19.37 3.38
C VAL A 138 -3.15 18.51 2.79
N ASN A 139 -2.85 17.60 1.86
CA ASN A 139 -3.85 16.79 1.14
C ASN A 139 -3.25 15.44 0.70
N THR A 140 -4.09 14.44 0.43
CA THR A 140 -3.72 13.17 -0.22
C THR A 140 -4.83 12.71 -1.16
N THR A 141 -4.48 12.41 -2.41
CA THR A 141 -5.36 11.78 -3.39
C THR A 141 -4.81 10.43 -3.81
N GLU A 142 -5.69 9.48 -4.14
CA GLU A 142 -5.29 8.30 -4.91
C GLU A 142 -4.76 8.72 -6.28
N PHE A 143 -3.75 8.01 -6.79
CA PHE A 143 -2.98 8.41 -7.96
C PHE A 143 -2.72 7.27 -8.96
N GLY A 144 -2.88 6.00 -8.59
CA GLY A 144 -2.70 4.88 -9.53
C GLY A 144 -2.28 3.59 -8.85
N ASN A 145 -1.58 2.71 -9.57
CA ASN A 145 -1.03 1.47 -9.00
C ASN A 145 0.47 1.29 -9.32
N LEU A 146 1.20 0.71 -8.39
CA LEU A 146 2.64 0.45 -8.46
C LEU A 146 3.00 -0.80 -9.29
N LYS A 147 2.04 -1.70 -9.51
CA LYS A 147 2.23 -2.99 -10.20
C LYS A 147 1.84 -2.95 -11.68
N ALA A 148 1.05 -1.94 -12.09
CA ALA A 148 0.51 -1.80 -13.44
C ALA A 148 0.37 -0.32 -13.82
N ALA A 149 0.37 0.00 -15.12
CA ALA A 149 -0.03 1.34 -15.56
C ALA A 149 -1.54 1.54 -15.31
N THR A 150 -1.92 2.75 -14.97
CA THR A 150 -3.29 3.14 -14.59
C THR A 150 -3.72 4.39 -15.33
N CYS A 151 -5.02 4.53 -15.61
CA CYS A 151 -5.59 5.73 -16.21
C CYS A 151 -6.52 6.41 -15.22
N LEU A 152 -6.30 7.69 -14.94
CA LEU A 152 -7.12 8.47 -14.02
C LEU A 152 -7.34 9.87 -14.60
N ASN A 153 -8.59 10.21 -14.94
CA ASN A 153 -8.98 11.51 -15.51
C ASN A 153 -8.10 11.94 -16.70
N ASP A 154 -7.94 11.03 -17.67
CA ASP A 154 -7.10 11.16 -18.87
C ASP A 154 -5.60 11.39 -18.62
N VAL A 155 -5.15 11.16 -17.38
CA VAL A 155 -3.73 11.05 -17.01
C VAL A 155 -3.31 9.58 -16.96
N LEU A 156 -2.40 9.19 -17.85
CA LEU A 156 -1.75 7.88 -17.84
C LEU A 156 -0.64 7.88 -16.80
N ILE A 157 -0.75 7.04 -15.78
CA ILE A 157 0.16 7.01 -14.63
C ILE A 157 0.85 5.64 -14.58
N LYS A 158 2.19 5.66 -14.67
CA LYS A 158 3.04 4.50 -14.93
C LYS A 158 4.25 4.47 -13.98
N PRO A 159 4.47 3.38 -13.24
CA PRO A 159 5.73 3.15 -12.53
C PRO A 159 6.85 2.76 -13.51
N ILE A 160 8.06 3.26 -13.26
CA ILE A 160 9.28 3.05 -14.04
C ILE A 160 10.36 2.48 -13.10
N ASN A 161 11.13 1.50 -13.59
CA ASN A 161 12.13 0.72 -12.84
C ASN A 161 11.56 -0.08 -11.64
N TYR A 162 10.25 -0.33 -11.61
CA TYR A 162 9.66 -1.22 -10.60
C TYR A 162 10.08 -2.68 -10.84
N ALA A 163 10.87 -3.24 -9.93
CA ALA A 163 11.42 -4.59 -10.04
C ALA A 163 10.74 -5.65 -9.14
N GLY A 164 9.60 -5.32 -8.52
CA GLY A 164 9.03 -6.08 -7.41
C GLY A 164 9.43 -5.46 -6.07
N TYR A 165 9.78 -6.28 -5.08
CA TYR A 165 10.10 -5.84 -3.72
C TYR A 165 11.51 -6.28 -3.28
N ALA A 166 12.22 -5.38 -2.63
CA ALA A 166 13.40 -5.67 -1.84
C ALA A 166 12.95 -5.98 -0.41
N VAL A 167 13.16 -7.23 0.00
CA VAL A 167 12.75 -7.74 1.31
C VAL A 167 13.94 -7.60 2.26
N VAL A 168 13.90 -6.56 3.08
CA VAL A 168 14.96 -6.22 4.03
C VAL A 168 14.71 -6.93 5.35
N THR A 169 15.59 -7.88 5.69
CA THR A 169 15.61 -8.49 7.02
C THR A 169 16.63 -7.76 7.88
N THR A 170 16.17 -7.19 8.99
CA THR A 170 17.01 -6.56 10.03
C THR A 170 17.24 -7.53 11.18
N TYR A 171 18.44 -7.52 11.75
CA TYR A 171 18.87 -8.45 12.78
C TYR A 171 19.32 -7.72 14.06
N SER A 172 19.41 -8.47 15.16
CA SER A 172 19.84 -7.92 16.45
C SER A 172 21.30 -7.48 16.51
N ASP A 173 22.16 -8.07 15.68
CA ASP A 173 23.62 -7.90 15.74
C ASP A 173 24.31 -8.08 14.37
N ALA A 174 25.62 -7.78 14.35
CA ALA A 174 26.49 -7.92 13.18
C ALA A 174 26.74 -9.38 12.75
N ASN A 175 26.18 -10.38 13.45
CA ASN A 175 26.26 -11.77 13.02
C ASN A 175 25.10 -12.16 12.09
N CYS A 176 24.05 -11.33 11.99
CA CYS A 176 22.80 -11.60 11.29
C CYS A 176 22.20 -12.98 11.58
N LYS A 177 22.21 -13.40 12.87
CA LYS A 177 21.69 -14.71 13.30
C LYS A 177 20.27 -14.67 13.85
N VAL A 178 19.88 -13.58 14.52
CA VAL A 178 18.55 -13.42 15.11
C VAL A 178 17.82 -12.30 14.39
N PRO A 179 16.89 -12.60 13.47
CA PRO A 179 16.10 -11.59 12.77
C PRO A 179 15.10 -10.92 13.71
N ALA A 180 14.90 -9.62 13.52
CA ALA A 180 14.22 -8.73 14.46
C ALA A 180 13.13 -7.85 13.80
N LYS A 181 13.36 -7.39 12.57
CA LYS A 181 12.38 -6.65 11.74
C LYS A 181 12.44 -7.18 10.30
N LEU A 182 11.29 -7.26 9.62
CA LEU A 182 11.18 -7.65 8.22
C LEU A 182 10.32 -6.62 7.47
N GLN A 183 10.87 -5.98 6.45
CA GLN A 183 10.22 -4.90 5.70
C GLN A 183 10.24 -5.21 4.20
N TYR A 184 9.10 -5.00 3.53
CA TYR A 184 8.98 -5.08 2.07
C TYR A 184 9.04 -3.67 1.49
N LEU A 185 10.19 -3.30 0.92
CA LEU A 185 10.35 -2.03 0.20
C LEU A 185 10.12 -2.26 -1.30
N PRO A 186 9.40 -1.39 -2.03
CA PRO A 186 9.42 -1.42 -3.49
C PRO A 186 10.86 -1.37 -4.03
N SER A 187 11.23 -2.36 -4.85
CA SER A 187 12.61 -2.49 -5.31
C SER A 187 12.90 -1.48 -6.41
N ILE A 188 13.85 -0.60 -6.10
CA ILE A 188 14.30 0.50 -6.95
C ILE A 188 15.30 0.05 -8.02
N GLN A 189 16.03 -1.04 -7.78
CA GLN A 189 17.03 -1.58 -8.70
C GLN A 189 16.40 -2.59 -9.66
N THR A 190 16.58 -2.39 -10.96
CA THR A 190 16.31 -3.40 -12.00
C THR A 190 17.61 -4.03 -12.51
N PRO A 191 17.88 -5.33 -12.27
CA PRO A 191 17.16 -6.25 -11.38
C PRO A 191 17.46 -5.99 -9.89
N CYS A 192 16.54 -6.42 -9.02
CA CYS A 192 16.76 -6.43 -7.59
C CYS A 192 17.95 -7.37 -7.28
N THR A 193 18.99 -6.85 -6.62
CA THR A 193 20.19 -7.62 -6.28
C THR A 193 20.12 -8.10 -4.82
N PRO A 194 19.94 -9.40 -4.55
CA PRO A 194 19.91 -9.91 -3.19
C PRO A 194 21.31 -9.89 -2.56
N SER A 195 21.38 -9.57 -1.27
CA SER A 195 22.60 -9.65 -0.46
C SER A 195 22.36 -10.52 0.76
N THR A 196 23.06 -11.65 0.82
CA THR A 196 23.18 -12.49 2.02
C THR A 196 24.30 -12.01 2.96
N ILE A 197 25.05 -10.97 2.58
CA ILE A 197 26.13 -10.41 3.39
C ILE A 197 25.50 -9.48 4.44
N CYS A 198 25.71 -9.82 5.71
CA CYS A 198 25.34 -8.97 6.84
C CYS A 198 26.05 -7.62 6.72
N SER A 199 25.29 -6.54 6.57
CA SER A 199 25.81 -5.19 6.34
C SER A 199 25.05 -4.18 7.19
N GLN A 200 25.72 -3.10 7.61
CA GLN A 200 25.07 -2.05 8.40
C GLN A 200 24.57 -0.94 7.47
N ASN A 201 23.28 -0.58 7.57
CA ASN A 201 22.69 0.50 6.75
C ASN A 201 22.89 1.88 7.40
N ASN A 202 22.44 2.94 6.70
CA ASN A 202 22.48 4.32 7.20
C ASN A 202 21.72 4.52 8.52
N ASN A 203 20.78 3.62 8.84
CA ASN A 203 20.01 3.65 10.08
C ASN A 203 20.73 2.96 11.26
N GLN A 204 21.97 2.50 11.05
CA GLN A 204 22.73 1.61 11.94
C GLN A 204 22.12 0.21 12.17
N GLU A 205 21.12 -0.17 11.38
CA GLU A 205 20.50 -1.50 11.40
C GLU A 205 21.41 -2.50 10.66
N PHE A 206 21.63 -3.69 11.25
CA PHE A 206 22.30 -4.79 10.56
C PHE A 206 21.28 -5.52 9.68
N ILE A 207 21.52 -5.57 8.37
CA ILE A 207 20.56 -6.07 7.39
C ILE A 207 21.14 -7.10 6.42
N THR A 208 20.24 -7.93 5.90
CA THR A 208 20.36 -8.66 4.63
C THR A 208 19.15 -8.29 3.74
N THR A 209 19.27 -8.54 2.43
CA THR A 209 18.21 -8.23 1.46
C THR A 209 17.96 -9.43 0.57
N THR A 210 16.71 -9.88 0.50
CA THR A 210 16.25 -10.80 -0.55
C THR A 210 15.33 -10.05 -1.52
N CYS A 211 14.95 -10.70 -2.63
CA CYS A 211 14.16 -10.08 -3.70
C CYS A 211 12.94 -10.94 -3.99
N ASP A 212 11.76 -10.31 -4.00
CA ASP A 212 10.47 -10.95 -4.21
C ASP A 212 9.68 -10.24 -5.32
N LYS A 213 8.83 -10.97 -6.04
CA LYS A 213 7.96 -10.40 -7.09
C LYS A 213 6.56 -10.10 -6.57
N THR A 214 6.12 -10.78 -5.51
CA THR A 214 4.81 -10.55 -4.90
C THR A 214 4.99 -9.97 -3.51
N TYR A 215 3.92 -9.37 -2.96
CA TYR A 215 3.92 -8.96 -1.56
C TYR A 215 3.38 -10.10 -0.70
N ASN A 216 4.22 -10.71 0.14
CA ASN A 216 3.80 -11.78 1.04
C ASN A 216 4.47 -11.68 2.42
N LEU A 217 4.39 -10.50 3.03
CA LEU A 217 4.99 -10.22 4.34
C LEU A 217 4.66 -11.30 5.38
N ALA A 218 3.40 -11.76 5.47
CA ALA A 218 2.99 -12.73 6.48
C ALA A 218 3.65 -14.13 6.34
N ALA A 219 3.75 -14.67 5.12
CA ALA A 219 4.41 -15.97 4.91
C ALA A 219 5.94 -15.86 5.07
N THR A 220 6.53 -14.78 4.56
CA THR A 220 7.98 -14.53 4.66
C THR A 220 8.39 -14.24 6.11
N SER A 221 7.58 -13.50 6.87
CA SER A 221 7.69 -13.28 8.32
C SER A 221 7.73 -14.61 9.09
N LYS A 222 6.75 -15.50 8.83
CA LYS A 222 6.74 -16.85 9.41
C LYS A 222 7.96 -17.69 9.02
N SER A 223 8.50 -17.51 7.80
CA SER A 223 9.72 -18.21 7.36
C SER A 223 11.02 -17.63 7.95
N VAL A 224 11.06 -16.33 8.24
CA VAL A 224 12.26 -15.62 8.73
C VAL A 224 12.36 -15.69 10.25
N PHE A 225 11.26 -15.42 10.97
CA PHE A 225 11.22 -15.44 12.43
C PHE A 225 10.96 -16.85 13.02
N GLY A 226 10.48 -17.78 12.19
CA GLY A 226 10.27 -19.18 12.55
C GLY A 226 9.20 -19.35 13.65
N PRO A 227 9.55 -19.88 14.84
CA PRO A 227 8.62 -20.01 15.96
C PRO A 227 8.41 -18.69 16.74
N THR A 228 9.18 -17.63 16.44
CA THR A 228 9.12 -16.36 17.17
C THR A 228 7.87 -15.60 16.75
N THR A 229 6.99 -15.27 17.70
CA THR A 229 5.80 -14.46 17.43
C THR A 229 6.20 -13.07 16.94
N ALA A 230 5.54 -12.57 15.90
CA ALA A 230 5.76 -11.26 15.33
C ALA A 230 4.50 -10.38 15.38
N VAL A 231 4.68 -9.08 15.22
CA VAL A 231 3.61 -8.08 15.10
C VAL A 231 3.77 -7.31 13.80
N THR A 232 2.70 -7.17 13.02
CA THR A 232 2.72 -6.30 11.84
C THR A 232 2.45 -4.87 12.25
N VAL A 233 3.37 -3.97 11.91
CA VAL A 233 3.20 -2.52 12.01
C VAL A 233 2.88 -1.97 10.62
N GLN A 234 1.81 -1.17 10.53
CA GLN A 234 1.51 -0.33 9.37
C GLN A 234 1.58 1.12 9.83
N THR A 235 2.45 1.91 9.23
CA THR A 235 2.49 3.37 9.38
C THR A 235 1.60 4.04 8.33
N TYR A 236 1.22 5.29 8.59
CA TYR A 236 0.28 6.06 7.80
C TYR A 236 0.74 7.52 7.68
N LEU A 237 0.31 8.19 6.62
CA LEU A 237 0.58 9.62 6.39
C LEU A 237 -0.26 10.53 7.29
N ASP A 238 -1.26 10.01 7.99
CA ASP A 238 -2.29 10.77 8.69
C ASP A 238 -2.60 10.26 10.10
N PRO A 239 -2.98 11.15 11.06
CA PRO A 239 -3.39 10.75 12.40
C PRO A 239 -4.66 9.89 12.51
N SER A 240 -5.45 9.76 11.44
CA SER A 240 -6.64 8.89 11.35
C SER A 240 -6.32 7.49 10.80
N CYS A 241 -5.10 7.26 10.32
CA CYS A 241 -4.66 6.05 9.64
C CYS A 241 -5.57 5.66 8.46
N THR A 242 -5.80 6.58 7.54
CA THR A 242 -6.54 6.39 6.28
C THR A 242 -5.60 6.09 5.10
N TYR A 243 -4.42 6.72 5.06
CA TYR A 243 -3.49 6.66 3.93
C TYR A 243 -2.21 5.91 4.35
N PRO A 244 -2.09 4.61 4.05
CA PRO A 244 -0.95 3.80 4.45
C PRO A 244 0.36 4.28 3.80
N ASP A 245 1.45 4.05 4.51
CA ASP A 245 2.82 4.36 4.11
C ASP A 245 3.66 3.06 4.20
N ASP A 246 4.54 2.92 5.18
CA ASP A 246 5.38 1.73 5.38
C ASP A 246 4.66 0.57 6.11
N ARG A 247 4.91 -0.68 5.69
CA ARG A 247 4.46 -1.90 6.39
C ARG A 247 5.59 -2.90 6.62
N PHE A 248 5.74 -3.35 7.87
CA PHE A 248 6.80 -4.25 8.30
C PHE A 248 6.38 -5.07 9.52
N ASP A 249 6.99 -6.24 9.69
CA ASP A 249 6.80 -7.08 10.88
C ASP A 249 7.99 -6.92 11.84
N ILE A 250 7.73 -6.92 13.16
CA ILE A 250 8.74 -6.96 14.22
C ILE A 250 8.60 -8.27 15.01
N ALA A 251 9.71 -8.98 15.25
CA ALA A 251 9.74 -10.14 16.15
C ALA A 251 9.66 -9.70 17.62
N LEU A 252 8.71 -10.25 18.37
CA LEU A 252 8.50 -9.90 19.78
C LEU A 252 9.67 -10.34 20.66
N GLY A 253 10.05 -9.49 21.61
CA GLY A 253 11.17 -9.72 22.53
C GLY A 253 12.56 -9.65 21.90
N VAL A 254 12.67 -9.46 20.58
CA VAL A 254 13.96 -9.27 19.89
C VAL A 254 14.33 -7.78 19.93
N CYS A 255 15.61 -7.49 20.13
CA CYS A 255 16.18 -6.15 20.18
C CYS A 255 17.00 -5.88 18.92
N PHE A 256 16.85 -4.73 18.27
CA PHE A 256 17.72 -4.30 17.16
C PHE A 256 18.07 -2.82 17.18
N SER A 257 19.31 -2.51 16.79
CA SER A 257 19.83 -1.14 16.70
C SER A 257 19.18 -0.37 15.56
N THR A 258 18.66 0.83 15.82
CA THR A 258 18.18 1.77 14.79
C THR A 258 18.34 3.21 15.28
N ASN A 259 18.37 4.20 14.37
CA ASN A 259 18.51 5.63 14.68
C ASN A 259 17.34 6.50 14.18
N TRP A 260 16.26 5.88 13.68
CA TRP A 260 15.21 6.49 12.84
C TRP A 260 14.69 7.86 13.35
N GLN A 261 14.55 8.05 14.68
CA GLN A 261 14.05 9.29 15.28
C GLN A 261 14.98 9.93 16.32
N TYR A 262 16.04 9.23 16.77
CA TYR A 262 16.89 9.66 17.87
C TYR A 262 18.37 9.42 17.54
N SER A 263 19.23 10.41 17.82
CA SER A 263 20.67 10.38 17.56
C SER A 263 21.44 9.29 18.32
N ASP A 264 20.80 8.66 19.31
CA ASP A 264 21.44 7.93 20.40
C ASP A 264 21.29 6.40 20.24
N ASN A 265 21.25 5.93 18.98
CA ASN A 265 21.20 4.52 18.60
C ASN A 265 20.05 3.73 19.27
N SER A 266 18.88 4.37 19.35
CA SER A 266 17.69 3.90 20.07
C SER A 266 17.25 2.50 19.65
N ILE A 267 17.50 1.51 20.49
CA ILE A 267 17.16 0.11 20.19
C ILE A 267 15.68 -0.12 20.37
N SER A 268 15.02 -0.64 19.33
CA SER A 268 13.61 -1.04 19.39
C SER A 268 13.48 -2.47 19.91
N SER A 269 12.52 -2.69 20.80
CA SER A 269 11.94 -4.00 21.07
C SER A 269 10.43 -3.88 21.24
N ALA A 270 9.71 -4.75 20.54
CA ALA A 270 8.27 -4.91 20.70
C ALA A 270 8.01 -5.95 21.81
N ILE A 271 7.37 -5.50 22.88
CA ILE A 271 6.92 -6.36 23.99
C ILE A 271 5.40 -6.44 23.89
N ALA A 272 4.87 -7.64 23.65
CA ALA A 272 3.45 -7.88 23.91
C ALA A 272 3.22 -7.78 25.42
N LEU A 273 2.31 -6.89 25.82
CA LEU A 273 1.66 -7.00 27.12
C LEU A 273 0.60 -8.12 27.02
N ASN A 274 -0.25 -8.29 28.04
CA ASN A 274 -1.28 -9.32 27.97
C ASN A 274 -2.18 -9.09 26.74
N THR A 275 -2.84 -10.14 26.24
CA THR A 275 -3.58 -10.10 24.96
C THR A 275 -4.72 -9.07 24.90
N THR A 276 -5.15 -8.55 26.06
CA THR A 276 -6.09 -7.43 26.22
C THR A 276 -5.46 -6.04 26.13
N ASP A 277 -4.19 -5.91 26.49
CA ASP A 277 -3.58 -4.63 26.88
C ASP A 277 -2.86 -3.94 25.72
N GLY A 278 -2.41 -4.71 24.73
CA GLY A 278 -1.77 -4.22 23.51
C GLY A 278 -0.28 -4.55 23.35
N VAL A 279 0.30 -4.02 22.29
CA VAL A 279 1.72 -4.17 21.93
C VAL A 279 2.45 -2.90 22.31
N ARG A 280 3.47 -3.00 23.16
CA ARG A 280 4.33 -1.87 23.53
C ARG A 280 5.61 -1.89 22.73
N ILE A 281 5.84 -0.87 21.90
CA ILE A 281 7.14 -0.64 21.27
C ILE A 281 7.97 0.26 22.18
N SER A 282 9.13 -0.24 22.61
CA SER A 282 10.01 0.43 23.58
C SER A 282 11.36 0.75 22.96
N PHE A 283 11.90 1.94 23.24
CA PHE A 283 13.13 2.47 22.66
C PHE A 283 14.19 2.67 23.76
N PHE A 284 15.34 2.01 23.66
CA PHE A 284 16.37 1.98 24.71
C PHE A 284 17.66 2.71 24.33
N SER A 285 18.28 3.37 25.32
CA SER A 285 19.46 4.23 25.16
C SER A 285 20.80 3.48 25.03
N GLY A 286 20.79 2.21 24.62
CA GLY A 286 21.95 1.33 24.71
C GLY A 286 21.78 -0.01 24.02
N SER A 287 22.90 -0.58 23.57
CA SER A 287 22.97 -1.82 22.80
C SER A 287 22.33 -3.01 23.53
N GLY A 288 21.62 -3.89 22.80
CA GLY A 288 20.90 -5.03 23.36
C GLY A 288 19.73 -4.67 24.28
N CYS A 289 19.01 -3.56 24.00
CA CYS A 289 17.96 -2.99 24.85
C CYS A 289 18.42 -2.58 26.27
N GLN A 290 19.69 -2.22 26.42
CA GLN A 290 20.24 -1.83 27.73
C GLN A 290 20.10 -0.33 27.98
N GLY A 291 20.22 0.08 29.25
CA GLY A 291 20.12 1.48 29.65
C GLY A 291 18.70 1.91 30.04
N LYS A 292 18.32 3.14 29.70
CA LYS A 292 17.00 3.69 30.01
C LYS A 292 16.11 3.67 28.77
N SER A 293 14.78 3.67 28.96
CA SER A 293 13.86 4.06 27.90
C SER A 293 14.15 5.53 27.52
N VAL A 294 14.44 5.80 26.25
CA VAL A 294 14.73 7.17 25.75
C VAL A 294 13.44 7.91 25.43
N SER A 295 12.40 7.21 24.96
CA SER A 295 11.05 7.77 24.98
C SER A 295 10.48 7.66 26.40
N PRO A 296 9.94 8.74 26.99
CA PRO A 296 9.11 8.63 28.19
C PRO A 296 7.82 7.86 27.90
N ASP A 297 7.31 8.01 26.67
CA ASP A 297 6.14 7.33 26.15
C ASP A 297 6.58 6.15 25.27
N SER A 298 6.75 4.97 25.88
CA SER A 298 6.82 3.72 25.12
C SER A 298 5.45 3.49 24.45
N ILE A 299 5.38 3.57 23.13
CA ILE A 299 4.10 3.66 22.42
C ILE A 299 3.33 2.34 22.59
N LEU A 300 2.15 2.43 23.21
CA LEU A 300 1.25 1.31 23.43
C LEU A 300 0.19 1.31 22.34
N PHE A 301 0.24 0.31 21.47
CA PHE A 301 -0.73 0.10 20.40
C PHE A 301 -1.80 -0.91 20.86
N PRO A 302 -3.10 -0.55 20.88
CA PRO A 302 -4.15 -1.49 21.22
C PRO A 302 -4.16 -2.68 20.25
N ALA A 303 -4.29 -3.90 20.78
CA ALA A 303 -4.14 -5.15 20.01
C ALA A 303 -5.14 -5.29 18.83
N MET A 304 -6.25 -4.53 18.85
CA MET A 304 -7.28 -4.51 17.81
C MET A 304 -6.95 -3.57 16.62
N GLY A 305 -5.69 -3.17 16.44
CA GLY A 305 -5.27 -2.35 15.29
C GLY A 305 -5.82 -0.92 15.29
N VAL A 306 -6.09 -0.34 16.47
CA VAL A 306 -6.56 1.04 16.59
C VAL A 306 -5.45 2.01 16.20
N CYS A 307 -5.79 3.04 15.40
CA CYS A 307 -4.83 4.07 15.01
C CYS A 307 -4.26 4.80 16.23
N THR A 308 -2.94 4.75 16.38
CA THR A 308 -2.20 5.38 17.49
C THR A 308 -0.98 6.04 16.88
N SER A 309 -0.82 7.36 17.03
CA SER A 309 0.35 8.11 16.55
C SER A 309 0.77 7.79 15.10
N GLN A 310 -0.20 7.85 14.17
CA GLN A 310 -0.01 7.54 12.73
C GLN A 310 0.40 6.09 12.42
N ALA A 311 0.20 5.13 13.33
CA ALA A 311 0.41 3.71 13.05
C ALA A 311 -0.70 2.81 13.63
N ARG A 312 -0.86 1.63 13.03
CA ARG A 312 -1.68 0.52 13.54
C ARG A 312 -0.77 -0.70 13.72
N VAL A 313 -0.98 -1.44 14.80
CA VAL A 313 -0.28 -2.71 15.04
C VAL A 313 -1.29 -3.85 15.07
N PHE A 314 -1.04 -4.85 14.24
CA PHE A 314 -1.83 -6.07 14.15
C PHE A 314 -1.06 -7.19 14.83
N TYR A 315 -1.53 -7.60 16.02
CA TYR A 315 -1.03 -8.79 16.68
C TYR A 315 -1.72 -10.02 16.10
N THR A 316 -1.07 -10.66 15.12
CA THR A 316 -1.37 -12.05 14.82
C THR A 316 -0.72 -12.89 15.93
N PRO A 317 -1.49 -13.52 16.85
CA PRO A 317 -0.89 -14.47 17.76
C PRO A 317 -0.20 -15.54 16.92
N GLY A 318 1.09 -15.74 17.16
CA GLY A 318 1.82 -16.83 16.55
C GLY A 318 1.04 -18.12 16.81
N SER A 319 0.92 -18.99 15.81
CA SER A 319 0.25 -20.29 15.93
C SER A 319 1.12 -21.20 16.81
N GLY A 320 1.18 -20.88 18.11
CA GLY A 320 2.00 -21.50 19.14
C GLY A 320 1.61 -22.96 19.21
N GLY A 321 2.48 -23.81 18.66
CA GLY A 321 2.04 -24.96 17.87
C GLY A 321 0.94 -25.78 18.53
N GLU A 322 -0.24 -25.83 17.89
CA GLU A 322 -1.29 -26.80 18.22
C GLU A 322 -0.64 -28.17 18.35
N SER A 323 -0.66 -28.74 19.55
CA SER A 323 0.42 -29.57 20.10
C SER A 323 0.68 -30.84 19.30
N SER A 324 1.48 -30.71 18.24
CA SER A 324 1.57 -31.68 17.13
C SER A 324 0.20 -32.26 16.76
N GLY A 325 -0.77 -31.39 16.43
CA GLY A 325 -2.04 -31.82 15.85
C GLY A 325 -1.76 -32.83 14.73
N PRO A 326 -2.34 -34.05 14.80
CA PRO A 326 -1.87 -35.18 14.01
C PRO A 326 -1.88 -34.81 12.53
N SER A 327 -0.75 -35.02 11.86
CA SER A 327 -0.50 -34.42 10.55
C SER A 327 -1.64 -34.69 9.57
N ILE A 328 -1.88 -33.77 8.63
CA ILE A 328 -2.97 -33.91 7.65
C ILE A 328 -2.86 -35.24 6.87
N GLY A 329 -1.64 -35.76 6.66
CA GLY A 329 -1.40 -37.10 6.12
C GLY A 329 -1.84 -38.26 7.02
N LEU A 330 -1.81 -38.11 8.35
CA LEU A 330 -2.32 -39.10 9.30
C LEU A 330 -3.86 -39.04 9.44
N ILE A 331 -4.46 -37.85 9.31
CA ILE A 331 -5.93 -37.71 9.22
C ILE A 331 -6.45 -38.29 7.90
N ALA A 332 -5.85 -37.90 6.76
CA ALA A 332 -6.21 -38.43 5.45
C ALA A 332 -5.95 -39.95 5.34
N GLY A 333 -4.82 -40.43 5.89
CA GLY A 333 -4.50 -41.85 6.00
C GLY A 333 -5.49 -42.61 6.90
N GLY A 334 -5.94 -41.99 8.01
CA GLY A 334 -6.98 -42.53 8.88
C GLY A 334 -8.33 -42.69 8.19
N VAL A 335 -8.76 -41.70 7.41
CA VAL A 335 -10.00 -41.77 6.60
C VAL A 335 -9.88 -42.84 5.52
N ALA A 336 -8.78 -42.87 4.76
CA ALA A 336 -8.55 -43.88 3.72
C ALA A 336 -8.51 -45.31 4.29
N GLY A 337 -7.77 -45.52 5.40
CA GLY A 337 -7.71 -46.80 6.10
C GLY A 337 -9.04 -47.23 6.68
N GLY A 338 -9.82 -46.29 7.25
CA GLY A 338 -11.16 -46.54 7.77
C GLY A 338 -12.14 -47.00 6.68
N VAL A 339 -12.13 -46.37 5.51
CA VAL A 339 -12.95 -46.78 4.36
C VAL A 339 -12.58 -48.19 3.89
N VAL A 340 -11.29 -48.51 3.77
CA VAL A 340 -10.84 -49.86 3.40
C VAL A 340 -11.27 -50.91 4.44
N LEU A 341 -11.16 -50.61 5.74
CA LEU A 341 -11.58 -51.52 6.80
C LEU A 341 -13.10 -51.77 6.78
N ILE A 342 -13.91 -50.72 6.57
CA ILE A 342 -15.37 -50.86 6.44
C ILE A 342 -15.73 -51.71 5.22
N LEU A 343 -15.09 -51.50 4.07
CA LEU A 343 -15.31 -52.30 2.86
C LEU A 343 -14.95 -53.78 3.07
N LEU A 344 -13.86 -54.08 3.79
CA LEU A 344 -13.50 -55.46 4.16
C LEU A 344 -14.53 -56.11 5.09
N ILE A 345 -15.04 -55.38 6.09
CA ILE A 345 -16.09 -55.87 7.00
C ILE A 345 -17.39 -56.14 6.24
N VAL A 346 -17.83 -55.22 5.38
CA VAL A 346 -19.03 -55.40 4.54
C VAL A 346 -18.85 -56.57 3.57
N GLY A 347 -17.67 -56.71 2.96
CA GLY A 347 -17.33 -57.85 2.09
C GLY A 347 -17.38 -59.20 2.82
N ALA A 348 -16.84 -59.27 4.04
CA ALA A 348 -16.87 -60.48 4.86
C ALA A 348 -18.30 -60.86 5.31
N VAL A 349 -19.11 -59.87 5.71
CA VAL A 349 -20.54 -60.08 6.05
C VAL A 349 -21.36 -60.51 4.83
N TRP A 350 -21.08 -59.97 3.65
CA TRP A 350 -21.74 -60.38 2.41
C TRP A 350 -21.34 -61.80 1.98
N TYR A 351 -20.05 -62.12 2.03
CA TYR A 351 -19.54 -63.45 1.67
C TYR A 351 -20.06 -64.54 2.61
N SER A 352 -20.05 -64.30 3.92
CA SER A 352 -20.57 -65.24 4.93
C SER A 352 -22.10 -65.38 4.95
N ARG A 353 -22.84 -64.43 4.35
CA ARG A 353 -24.26 -64.62 4.00
C ARG A 353 -24.42 -65.44 2.72
N LYS A 354 -23.64 -65.15 1.67
CA LYS A 354 -23.72 -65.84 0.38
C LYS A 354 -23.40 -67.33 0.49
N SER A 355 -22.42 -67.72 1.31
CA SER A 355 -22.05 -69.14 1.50
C SER A 355 -23.17 -69.98 2.16
N LYS A 356 -24.09 -69.37 2.91
CA LYS A 356 -25.25 -70.07 3.50
C LYS A 356 -26.41 -70.28 2.52
N ALA A 357 -26.45 -69.54 1.41
CA ALA A 357 -27.52 -69.61 0.42
C ALA A 357 -27.32 -70.69 -0.66
N VAL A 358 -26.28 -71.53 -0.55
CA VAL A 358 -25.92 -72.58 -1.53
C VAL A 358 -25.99 -73.99 -0.92
N ALA A 359 -26.45 -74.11 0.33
CA ALA A 359 -26.54 -75.40 1.04
C ALA A 359 -27.86 -76.16 0.81
N GLU A 360 -28.94 -75.47 0.43
CA GLU A 360 -30.29 -76.04 0.34
C GLU A 360 -30.98 -75.65 -1.00
N SER A 361 -30.71 -76.42 -2.06
CA SER A 361 -31.55 -76.44 -3.26
C SER A 361 -31.64 -77.87 -3.82
N ASN A 362 -32.57 -78.64 -3.27
CA ASN A 362 -32.98 -79.95 -3.78
C ASN A 362 -34.46 -80.17 -3.42
N VAL A 363 -35.19 -80.93 -4.25
CA VAL A 363 -36.65 -81.20 -4.17
C VAL A 363 -37.57 -80.08 -4.68
N ASP A 364 -37.86 -80.16 -5.97
CA ASP A 364 -39.12 -79.76 -6.65
C ASP A 364 -40.20 -80.87 -6.44
N PRO A 365 -41.47 -80.74 -6.93
CA PRO A 365 -42.34 -79.56 -7.06
C PRO A 365 -43.85 -79.84 -6.71
N VAL A 366 -44.64 -78.84 -6.27
CA VAL A 366 -46.14 -78.92 -6.31
C VAL A 366 -46.84 -77.58 -6.63
N ARG A 367 -47.22 -77.45 -7.91
CA ARG A 367 -48.54 -77.08 -8.50
C ARG A 367 -49.58 -76.11 -7.85
N ASP A 368 -50.28 -75.39 -8.75
CA ASP A 368 -51.62 -74.72 -8.66
C ASP A 368 -51.78 -73.48 -7.75
N GLU A 369 -52.63 -72.46 -8.02
CA GLU A 369 -53.25 -71.90 -9.25
C GLU A 369 -53.84 -70.48 -8.90
N ARG A 370 -54.19 -69.65 -9.91
CA ARG A 370 -55.15 -68.48 -9.90
C ARG A 370 -54.66 -67.09 -9.45
N ILE A 371 -55.23 -65.96 -9.93
CA ILE A 371 -55.76 -65.57 -11.28
C ILE A 371 -56.01 -64.02 -11.32
N ASN A 372 -56.18 -63.44 -12.53
CA ASN A 372 -56.43 -62.02 -12.89
C ASN A 372 -55.17 -61.13 -12.98
N LYS A 373 -54.87 -60.42 -14.09
CA LYS A 373 -55.64 -59.42 -14.91
C LYS A 373 -55.76 -58.07 -14.18
N THR A 374 -55.38 -56.91 -14.72
CA THR A 374 -55.01 -56.50 -16.11
C THR A 374 -54.08 -55.23 -16.04
N MET A 375 -53.65 -54.48 -17.09
CA MET A 375 -54.10 -54.27 -18.49
C MET A 375 -52.96 -53.76 -19.43
N THR A 376 -53.37 -53.39 -20.66
CA THR A 376 -52.76 -52.66 -21.81
C THR A 376 -52.00 -51.34 -21.53
N LEU A 377 -51.19 -50.73 -22.44
CA LEU A 377 -51.20 -50.67 -23.93
C LEU A 377 -49.76 -50.67 -24.58
N GLN A 378 -49.66 -50.75 -25.92
CA GLN A 378 -48.40 -50.86 -26.71
C GLN A 378 -48.53 -50.17 -28.12
N PHE A 379 -47.54 -50.34 -29.02
CA PHE A 379 -47.42 -49.88 -30.45
C PHE A 379 -47.02 -48.40 -30.68
N SER A 380 -46.35 -47.96 -31.77
CA SER A 380 -45.68 -48.56 -32.96
C SER A 380 -44.48 -47.63 -33.35
N GLN A 381 -43.24 -48.04 -33.67
CA GLN A 381 -42.67 -48.71 -34.87
C GLN A 381 -42.77 -47.97 -36.24
N TYR A 382 -41.58 -47.55 -36.76
CA TYR A 382 -41.12 -47.42 -38.17
C TYR A 382 -41.67 -46.32 -39.13
N PRO A 383 -40.97 -45.95 -40.25
CA PRO A 383 -39.52 -46.02 -40.64
C PRO A 383 -38.97 -44.74 -41.36
N THR A 384 -37.85 -44.86 -42.13
CA THR A 384 -37.35 -43.99 -43.26
C THR A 384 -36.85 -42.55 -42.96
N GLU A 385 -35.90 -41.91 -43.70
CA GLU A 385 -34.75 -42.35 -44.54
C GLU A 385 -33.82 -41.13 -44.88
N TYR A 386 -32.73 -41.36 -45.65
CA TYR A 386 -31.96 -40.42 -46.50
C TYR A 386 -30.93 -39.38 -45.96
N SER A 387 -29.65 -39.76 -46.12
CA SER A 387 -28.50 -39.00 -46.68
C SER A 387 -27.98 -37.67 -46.10
N GLY A 388 -26.64 -37.57 -45.99
CA GLY A 388 -25.88 -36.31 -45.89
C GLY A 388 -24.37 -36.53 -45.73
N GLN A 389 -23.60 -36.54 -46.84
CA GLN A 389 -22.15 -36.79 -46.81
C GLN A 389 -21.30 -35.50 -46.75
N SER A 390 -20.17 -35.55 -46.04
CA SER A 390 -18.90 -34.87 -46.38
C SER A 390 -17.73 -35.54 -45.65
N SER A 391 -16.50 -35.33 -46.12
CA SER A 391 -15.36 -36.27 -45.92
C SER A 391 -14.05 -35.60 -45.47
N TYR A 392 -13.03 -36.44 -45.20
CA TYR A 392 -11.62 -36.14 -44.85
C TYR A 392 -11.34 -35.68 -43.41
N SER A 393 -10.17 -35.93 -42.79
CA SER A 393 -9.19 -37.04 -42.91
C SER A 393 -8.14 -36.93 -41.79
N PRO A 394 -7.73 -38.01 -41.09
CA PRO A 394 -6.73 -37.93 -40.00
C PRO A 394 -5.28 -38.17 -40.46
N GLN A 395 -4.33 -37.55 -39.76
CA GLN A 395 -2.88 -37.85 -39.78
C GLN A 395 -2.44 -38.39 -38.40
N PRO A 396 -1.47 -39.33 -38.33
CA PRO A 396 -1.11 -40.02 -37.09
C PRO A 396 -0.01 -39.33 -36.27
N VAL A 397 -0.01 -39.59 -34.96
CA VAL A 397 1.05 -39.22 -34.00
C VAL A 397 2.01 -40.40 -33.80
N ALA A 398 3.30 -40.13 -33.57
CA ALA A 398 4.30 -41.14 -33.20
C ALA A 398 5.06 -40.75 -31.92
N HIS A 399 5.06 -41.65 -30.93
CA HIS A 399 6.01 -41.65 -29.82
C HIS A 399 7.33 -42.33 -30.23
N PRO A 400 8.39 -42.22 -29.41
CA PRO A 400 8.74 -43.43 -28.67
C PRO A 400 9.14 -43.23 -27.20
N THR A 401 8.96 -44.29 -26.42
CA THR A 401 9.58 -44.56 -25.11
C THR A 401 10.97 -45.23 -25.32
N GLN A 402 11.80 -45.63 -24.35
CA GLN A 402 11.58 -45.96 -22.93
C GLN A 402 12.91 -46.07 -22.13
N ASN A 403 12.81 -45.95 -20.79
CA ASN A 403 13.61 -46.64 -19.75
C ASN A 403 15.09 -46.32 -19.50
N SER A 404 15.53 -46.78 -18.32
CA SER A 404 16.73 -46.40 -17.57
C SER A 404 17.42 -47.62 -16.93
N SER A 405 18.67 -47.45 -16.49
CA SER A 405 19.38 -48.36 -15.57
C SER A 405 20.56 -47.63 -14.88
N HIS A 406 21.25 -48.28 -13.94
CA HIS A 406 21.93 -47.61 -12.83
C HIS A 406 23.20 -48.37 -12.36
N SER A 407 24.36 -47.72 -12.30
CA SER A 407 25.55 -48.25 -11.59
C SER A 407 26.67 -47.21 -11.34
N GLN A 408 27.38 -47.38 -10.22
CA GLN A 408 28.68 -46.81 -9.84
C GLN A 408 29.77 -47.91 -9.95
N PRO A 409 31.04 -47.70 -9.48
CA PRO A 409 32.01 -46.65 -9.80
C PRO A 409 33.40 -47.23 -10.20
N THR A 410 34.30 -46.42 -10.78
CA THR A 410 35.75 -46.76 -10.84
C THR A 410 36.66 -45.52 -10.86
N ALA A 411 37.99 -45.74 -10.79
CA ALA A 411 38.97 -44.77 -10.34
C ALA A 411 39.76 -44.01 -11.44
N GLN A 412 40.56 -43.06 -10.95
CA GLN A 412 41.71 -42.35 -11.58
C GLN A 412 42.63 -43.25 -12.46
N PRO A 413 43.39 -42.68 -13.44
CA PRO A 413 44.53 -41.79 -13.13
C PRO A 413 44.91 -40.64 -14.10
N THR A 414 45.73 -39.74 -13.53
CA THR A 414 46.68 -38.75 -14.10
C THR A 414 46.96 -38.67 -15.62
N GLN A 415 47.18 -37.45 -16.16
CA GLN A 415 48.54 -36.89 -16.44
C GLN A 415 48.55 -35.49 -17.12
N TYR A 416 49.54 -34.63 -16.75
CA TYR A 416 50.14 -33.45 -17.43
C TYR A 416 49.19 -32.33 -17.98
N SER A 417 49.58 -31.07 -18.18
CA SER A 417 50.85 -30.27 -18.10
C SER A 417 50.49 -28.83 -17.67
N GLN A 418 51.34 -27.80 -17.47
CA GLN A 418 52.74 -27.51 -17.07
C GLN A 418 52.94 -26.00 -17.40
N TYR A 419 53.95 -25.31 -16.83
CA TYR A 419 54.27 -23.85 -16.96
C TYR A 419 53.30 -22.89 -16.21
N SER A 420 53.69 -21.89 -15.38
CA SER A 420 54.94 -21.12 -15.14
C SER A 420 55.29 -20.09 -16.23
N HIS A 421 55.99 -18.96 -16.03
CA HIS A 421 56.64 -18.29 -14.86
C HIS A 421 56.84 -16.78 -15.23
N GLN A 422 57.22 -15.79 -14.39
CA GLN A 422 57.54 -15.66 -12.96
C GLN A 422 57.24 -14.20 -12.49
N GLN A 423 57.50 -13.87 -11.20
CA GLN A 423 57.46 -12.54 -10.58
C GLN A 423 58.53 -11.55 -11.12
N GLN A 424 58.41 -10.26 -10.76
CA GLN A 424 59.43 -9.61 -9.91
C GLN A 424 58.95 -8.32 -9.24
N ALA A 425 59.60 -7.94 -8.13
CA ALA A 425 59.36 -6.72 -7.35
C ALA A 425 60.66 -6.26 -6.66
N ASN A 426 60.79 -4.94 -6.43
CA ASN A 426 61.64 -4.26 -5.42
C ASN A 426 61.29 -2.75 -5.47
N GLN A 427 61.17 -1.99 -4.36
CA GLN A 427 62.17 -1.64 -3.32
C GLN A 427 63.33 -0.79 -3.83
N THR A 428 63.78 0.32 -3.20
CA THR A 428 63.33 1.14 -2.03
C THR A 428 64.15 2.46 -2.04
N GLN A 429 63.64 3.60 -1.52
CA GLN A 429 64.35 4.55 -0.58
C GLN A 429 63.76 5.97 -0.48
N VAL A 430 64.26 6.75 0.49
CA VAL A 430 63.74 8.01 1.05
C VAL A 430 64.81 9.10 1.02
N ILE A 431 64.47 10.32 0.56
CA ILE A 431 65.08 11.62 0.94
C ILE A 431 63.94 12.67 1.05
N ALA A 432 64.12 13.75 1.82
CA ALA A 432 63.06 14.65 2.31
C ALA A 432 63.16 16.12 1.80
N SER A 433 62.21 16.96 2.24
CA SER A 433 62.09 18.44 2.08
C SER A 433 61.74 18.94 0.65
N ASN A 434 60.88 19.94 0.43
CA ASN A 434 60.68 21.20 1.15
C ASN A 434 59.22 21.77 1.14
N ASN A 435 59.03 22.94 1.77
CA ASN A 435 57.75 23.66 1.96
C ASN A 435 57.12 24.27 0.68
N LEU A 436 55.79 24.45 0.72
CA LEU A 436 54.98 25.68 0.50
C LEU A 436 53.49 25.30 0.73
N THR A 437 52.71 25.86 1.67
CA THR A 437 51.87 27.10 1.59
C THR A 437 51.06 27.27 0.28
N GLU A 438 49.77 27.62 0.24
CA GLU A 438 48.88 28.37 1.17
C GLU A 438 47.37 28.04 1.00
N ARG A 439 46.55 28.26 2.06
CA ARG A 439 45.08 28.59 2.10
C ARG A 439 44.07 27.60 1.45
N GLY A 440 42.81 27.50 1.90
CA GLY A 440 42.14 28.09 3.08
C GLY A 440 40.62 27.83 3.13
N TYR A 441 40.01 28.12 4.29
CA TYR A 441 38.58 28.03 4.66
C TYR A 441 37.96 26.64 4.93
N ALA A 442 37.04 26.46 5.88
CA ALA A 442 36.82 27.14 7.17
C ALA A 442 35.91 26.25 8.06
N ALA A 443 36.29 25.98 9.31
CA ALA A 443 35.48 25.20 10.25
C ALA A 443 34.83 26.10 11.31
N TYR A 444 33.55 25.88 11.61
CA TYR A 444 32.87 26.51 12.75
C TYR A 444 33.07 25.69 14.05
N PRO A 445 33.14 26.34 15.23
CA PRO A 445 33.67 25.70 16.43
C PRO A 445 32.61 24.98 17.29
N ARG A 446 33.06 23.94 18.02
CA ARG A 446 32.37 23.45 19.23
C ARG A 446 32.73 24.34 20.42
N SER A 447 31.74 24.75 21.21
CA SER A 447 31.98 25.34 22.53
C SER A 447 32.16 24.25 23.59
N VAL A 448 33.08 24.46 24.54
CA VAL A 448 33.32 23.56 25.68
C VAL A 448 33.44 24.41 26.95
N HIS A 449 32.55 24.17 27.90
CA HIS A 449 32.64 24.56 29.32
C HIS A 449 31.92 23.46 30.12
N GLY A 450 32.27 23.15 31.37
CA GLY A 450 33.33 23.73 32.20
C GLY A 450 33.03 23.42 33.66
N SER A 451 33.62 22.35 34.20
CA SER A 451 33.26 21.84 35.54
C SER A 451 34.02 22.55 36.66
N THR A 452 33.33 22.86 37.76
CA THR A 452 33.92 23.23 39.05
C THR A 452 33.14 22.61 40.20
N HIS A 453 33.85 22.01 41.17
CA HIS A 453 33.27 21.50 42.42
C HIS A 453 33.09 22.62 43.45
N GLY A 454 32.06 22.49 44.30
CA GLY A 454 31.85 23.23 45.54
C GLY A 454 31.01 22.37 46.50
N SER A 455 31.22 22.50 47.82
CA SER A 455 30.68 21.57 48.83
C SER A 455 29.99 22.29 49.98
N HIS A 456 29.12 21.54 50.68
CA HIS A 456 28.41 21.85 51.94
C HIS A 456 27.26 22.88 51.87
N GLY A 457 26.22 22.59 52.67
CA GLY A 457 25.04 23.44 52.88
C GLY A 457 23.80 22.57 53.16
N ASN A 458 23.22 22.65 54.36
CA ASN A 458 22.14 21.77 54.80
C ASN A 458 21.06 22.56 55.57
N VAL A 459 19.83 22.02 55.62
CA VAL A 459 18.67 22.47 56.43
C VAL A 459 17.94 23.76 55.92
N PRO A 460 16.58 23.87 56.07
CA PRO A 460 15.75 24.82 55.28
C PRO A 460 14.97 25.85 56.14
N THR A 461 14.20 26.78 55.51
CA THR A 461 12.79 27.07 55.90
C THR A 461 12.03 28.10 55.04
N ARG A 462 10.69 27.94 55.04
CA ARG A 462 9.59 28.94 54.97
C ARG A 462 9.09 29.54 53.65
N MET A 463 7.79 29.85 53.71
CA MET A 463 6.94 30.49 52.70
C MET A 463 7.07 32.02 52.73
N GLY A 464 6.73 32.67 51.62
CA GLY A 464 6.40 34.10 51.55
C GLY A 464 5.53 34.41 50.33
N THR A 465 4.29 34.81 50.56
CA THR A 465 3.36 35.31 49.53
C THR A 465 3.23 36.84 49.60
N THR A 466 2.44 37.42 48.70
CA THR A 466 2.12 38.87 48.57
C THR A 466 3.25 39.75 48.00
N SER A 467 3.00 40.95 47.46
CA SER A 467 1.87 41.53 46.68
C SER A 467 2.15 43.03 46.53
N THR A 468 1.89 43.64 45.36
CA THR A 468 1.81 45.11 45.16
C THR A 468 3.11 45.90 45.49
N SER A 469 3.41 47.09 44.94
CA SER A 469 2.53 48.21 44.56
C SER A 469 3.18 49.12 43.46
N PHE A 470 2.62 50.31 43.24
CA PHE A 470 2.89 51.24 42.14
C PHE A 470 3.92 52.35 42.47
N GLN A 471 4.19 53.19 41.44
CA GLN A 471 4.74 54.56 41.44
C GLN A 471 6.26 54.75 41.18
N ALA A 472 6.74 55.88 40.63
CA ALA A 472 6.32 56.74 39.50
C ALA A 472 7.18 58.03 39.46
N VAL A 473 7.80 58.36 38.30
CA VAL A 473 8.30 59.70 37.90
C VAL A 473 8.30 59.69 36.34
N ASP A 474 7.70 60.58 35.52
CA ASP A 474 7.69 62.06 35.36
C ASP A 474 9.01 62.67 34.80
N THR A 475 9.04 63.64 33.85
CA THR A 475 8.04 64.25 32.92
C THR A 475 8.75 64.88 31.69
N ALA A 476 8.06 65.02 30.53
CA ALA A 476 8.20 66.00 29.39
C ALA A 476 7.89 65.31 28.03
N THR A 477 6.84 65.55 27.22
CA THR A 477 6.03 66.76 26.87
C THR A 477 6.88 67.75 26.04
N ILE A 478 6.54 68.23 24.83
CA ILE A 478 5.29 68.42 24.01
C ILE A 478 5.51 67.69 22.63
N ALA A 479 4.58 67.26 21.76
CA ALA A 479 3.24 67.63 21.25
C ALA A 479 2.35 66.35 21.03
N SER A 480 1.07 66.26 20.58
CA SER A 480 0.03 67.05 19.86
C SER A 480 0.21 67.25 18.33
N ALA A 481 -0.78 67.09 17.43
CA ALA A 481 -2.23 66.79 17.58
C ALA A 481 -2.64 65.42 16.91
N THR A 482 -3.74 64.70 17.18
CA THR A 482 -5.18 65.01 17.47
C THR A 482 -5.90 65.64 16.24
N ILE A 483 -7.14 65.31 15.82
CA ILE A 483 -8.35 64.62 16.33
C ILE A 483 -8.87 63.70 15.16
N GLY A 484 -9.31 62.44 15.30
CA GLY A 484 -10.49 61.87 16.01
C GLY A 484 -11.47 61.28 14.96
N SER A 485 -12.52 60.50 15.25
CA SER A 485 -13.06 59.94 16.51
C SER A 485 -14.10 58.83 16.23
N ALA A 486 -14.38 57.95 17.21
CA ALA A 486 -15.56 57.07 17.42
C ALA A 486 -16.40 56.59 16.18
N ALA A 487 -16.52 55.30 15.84
CA ALA A 487 -17.11 54.18 16.59
C ALA A 487 -18.63 54.28 16.86
N THR A 488 -19.42 53.28 16.42
CA THR A 488 -20.47 52.52 17.16
C THR A 488 -21.18 51.50 16.23
N TYR A 489 -21.76 50.45 16.82
CA TYR A 489 -22.56 49.39 16.17
C TYR A 489 -23.84 49.89 15.48
N THR A 490 -24.24 49.22 14.39
CA THR A 490 -25.59 48.61 14.25
C THR A 490 -25.59 47.51 13.18
N ALA A 491 -26.66 46.69 13.14
CA ALA A 491 -26.82 45.56 12.23
C ALA A 491 -27.89 45.81 11.15
N SER A 492 -28.01 44.86 10.22
CA SER A 492 -29.12 44.67 9.27
C SER A 492 -29.48 45.82 8.32
N ASN A 493 -29.33 45.59 7.01
CA ASN A 493 -30.40 44.94 6.26
C ASN A 493 -29.95 44.43 4.88
N ILE A 494 -30.63 43.39 4.39
CA ILE A 494 -30.56 42.96 2.98
C ILE A 494 -31.40 43.95 2.16
N ASN A 495 -30.92 44.35 0.99
CA ASN A 495 -31.79 44.96 -0.01
C ASN A 495 -31.36 44.53 -1.42
N VAL A 496 -32.31 44.01 -2.19
CA VAL A 496 -32.08 43.47 -3.55
C VAL A 496 -32.74 44.40 -4.55
N VAL A 497 -31.91 45.08 -5.35
CA VAL A 497 -32.36 45.79 -6.56
C VAL A 497 -31.37 45.44 -7.67
N GLY A 498 -31.87 44.87 -8.76
CA GLY A 498 -31.06 44.55 -9.94
C GLY A 498 -30.89 45.76 -10.86
N GLY A 499 -29.79 45.78 -11.60
CA GLY A 499 -29.55 46.73 -12.68
C GLY A 499 -28.75 46.05 -13.79
N PHE A 500 -29.40 45.79 -14.92
CA PHE A 500 -28.69 45.53 -16.18
C PHE A 500 -28.00 46.83 -16.62
N ASN A 501 -26.82 46.69 -17.23
CA ASN A 501 -26.43 47.48 -18.38
C ASN A 501 -25.39 46.68 -19.19
N ASP A 502 -25.57 46.66 -20.50
CA ASP A 502 -24.49 46.36 -21.44
C ASP A 502 -23.43 47.47 -21.38
N ASP A 503 -22.17 47.12 -21.62
CA ASP A 503 -21.37 47.86 -22.61
C ASP A 503 -20.10 47.10 -23.02
N THR A 504 -19.64 47.32 -24.26
CA THR A 504 -18.59 46.51 -24.91
C THR A 504 -17.20 47.16 -24.86
N ALA A 505 -16.15 46.41 -24.51
CA ALA A 505 -14.76 46.85 -24.68
C ALA A 505 -13.74 45.71 -24.89
N ALA A 506 -13.22 45.62 -26.12
CA ALA A 506 -11.95 45.03 -26.56
C ALA A 506 -11.21 44.01 -25.67
N MET A 507 -11.28 42.72 -26.03
CA MET A 507 -10.26 41.73 -25.64
C MET A 507 -8.97 41.95 -26.44
N SER A 508 -7.84 42.11 -25.75
CA SER A 508 -6.51 41.95 -26.35
C SER A 508 -6.05 40.51 -26.12
N ASP A 509 -5.93 39.70 -27.18
CA ASP A 509 -5.52 38.30 -27.05
C ASP A 509 -4.07 38.18 -26.54
N ARG A 510 -3.94 37.52 -25.39
CA ARG A 510 -2.69 36.94 -24.89
C ARG A 510 -3.00 35.59 -24.24
N THR A 511 -3.27 34.61 -25.10
CA THR A 511 -3.23 33.17 -24.78
C THR A 511 -1.92 32.79 -24.09
N LYS A 512 -1.91 32.83 -22.75
CA LYS A 512 -0.90 32.14 -21.94
C LYS A 512 -1.11 30.62 -22.11
N PRO A 513 -0.05 29.80 -22.23
CA PRO A 513 -0.20 28.36 -22.23
C PRO A 513 -0.78 27.90 -20.88
N ALA A 514 -1.89 27.18 -20.91
CA ALA A 514 -2.52 26.63 -19.72
C ALA A 514 -1.66 25.47 -19.18
N ASN A 515 -1.10 25.63 -17.97
CA ASN A 515 -0.48 24.53 -17.26
C ASN A 515 -1.59 23.68 -16.65
N VAL A 516 -1.79 22.46 -17.17
CA VAL A 516 -2.81 21.49 -16.73
C VAL A 516 -2.71 21.22 -15.21
N PHE A 517 -1.51 21.21 -14.64
CA PHE A 517 -1.33 21.03 -13.19
C PHE A 517 -1.67 22.28 -12.36
N GLY A 518 -1.89 23.44 -12.97
CA GLY A 518 -2.48 24.59 -12.31
C GLY A 518 -3.93 24.31 -11.88
N GLU A 519 -4.70 23.62 -12.73
CA GLU A 519 -6.10 23.30 -12.44
C GLU A 519 -6.23 22.11 -11.46
N PHE A 520 -5.41 21.06 -11.61
CA PHE A 520 -5.32 20.00 -10.60
C PHE A 520 -4.92 20.54 -9.20
N ASN A 521 -3.97 21.49 -9.13
CA ASN A 521 -3.64 22.14 -7.87
C ASN A 521 -4.75 23.07 -7.36
N ALA A 522 -5.51 23.74 -8.24
CA ALA A 522 -6.65 24.58 -7.83
C ALA A 522 -7.83 23.76 -7.27
N VAL A 523 -8.01 22.52 -7.73
CA VAL A 523 -8.96 21.55 -7.13
C VAL A 523 -8.43 21.03 -5.78
N ALA A 524 -7.11 20.78 -5.66
CA ALA A 524 -6.49 20.30 -4.43
C ALA A 524 -6.30 21.38 -3.34
N ILE A 525 -6.30 22.66 -3.71
CA ILE A 525 -6.13 23.84 -2.84
C ILE A 525 -7.40 24.70 -2.94
N GLY A 526 -8.45 24.30 -2.20
CA GLY A 526 -9.80 24.84 -2.34
C GLY A 526 -9.94 26.34 -2.12
N ALA A 527 -9.94 27.12 -3.21
CA ALA A 527 -10.11 28.57 -3.21
C ALA A 527 -10.95 29.09 -4.41
N GLY A 528 -11.90 28.29 -4.92
CA GLY A 528 -12.74 28.62 -6.07
C GLY A 528 -14.24 28.52 -5.80
N ASN A 529 -14.91 29.64 -5.54
CA ASN A 529 -16.36 29.71 -5.41
C ASN A 529 -17.06 29.62 -6.79
N LEU A 530 -17.21 28.40 -7.31
CA LEU A 530 -18.05 28.12 -8.48
C LEU A 530 -19.53 28.40 -8.13
N ARG A 531 -20.05 29.54 -8.61
CA ARG A 531 -21.48 29.89 -8.51
C ARG A 531 -22.31 28.99 -9.43
N VAL A 532 -22.83 27.89 -8.88
CA VAL A 532 -23.85 27.08 -9.53
C VAL A 532 -25.20 27.83 -9.50
N ASN A 533 -25.49 28.57 -10.57
CA ASN A 533 -26.83 29.11 -10.82
C ASN A 533 -27.63 28.10 -11.67
N ASN A 534 -28.81 27.71 -11.19
CA ASN A 534 -29.81 26.89 -11.88
C ASN A 534 -29.30 25.64 -12.62
N VAL A 535 -29.20 24.52 -11.88
CA VAL A 535 -29.50 23.20 -12.46
C VAL A 535 -30.86 22.77 -11.92
N SER A 536 -31.88 22.96 -12.74
CA SER A 536 -33.20 22.35 -12.57
C SER A 536 -33.54 21.67 -13.90
N ASN A 537 -33.99 20.42 -13.84
CA ASN A 537 -34.23 19.55 -14.99
C ASN A 537 -32.94 19.15 -15.75
N LEU A 538 -32.16 18.24 -15.15
CA LEU A 538 -31.48 17.20 -15.94
C LEU A 538 -32.31 15.92 -15.82
N GLU A 539 -32.94 15.54 -16.93
CA GLU A 539 -33.78 14.36 -17.04
C GLU A 539 -32.87 13.12 -17.16
N TYR A 540 -32.81 12.33 -16.08
CA TYR A 540 -31.86 11.21 -15.97
C TYR A 540 -32.31 10.04 -16.85
N ASN A 541 -31.69 9.88 -18.03
CA ASN A 541 -31.97 8.78 -18.94
C ASN A 541 -31.61 7.43 -18.29
N ASN A 542 -32.66 6.73 -17.85
CA ASN A 542 -32.58 5.52 -17.05
C ASN A 542 -32.28 4.28 -17.91
N GLU A 543 -31.06 4.17 -18.43
CA GLU A 543 -30.54 2.87 -18.82
C GLU A 543 -30.32 2.03 -17.55
N SER A 544 -31.13 0.98 -17.40
CA SER A 544 -31.16 0.20 -16.18
C SER A 544 -29.89 -0.62 -16.01
N ILE A 545 -28.99 -0.13 -15.15
CA ILE A 545 -27.90 -0.93 -14.58
C ILE A 545 -28.54 -2.18 -13.99
N LYS A 546 -28.27 -3.34 -14.59
CA LYS A 546 -28.71 -4.64 -14.08
C LYS A 546 -27.89 -4.95 -12.84
N VAL A 547 -28.37 -4.45 -11.70
CA VAL A 547 -27.85 -4.81 -10.37
C VAL A 547 -27.88 -6.32 -10.28
N HIS A 548 -26.71 -6.94 -10.18
CA HIS A 548 -26.62 -8.38 -9.99
C HIS A 548 -27.21 -8.73 -8.63
N GLU A 549 -28.25 -9.56 -8.60
CA GLU A 549 -28.87 -10.04 -7.37
C GLU A 549 -28.17 -11.31 -6.86
N SER A 550 -28.32 -11.62 -5.58
CA SER A 550 -27.82 -12.84 -4.95
C SER A 550 -28.68 -13.25 -3.74
N ASN A 551 -28.64 -14.54 -3.40
CA ASN A 551 -29.48 -15.14 -2.38
C ASN A 551 -28.80 -15.11 -1.00
N PHE A 552 -29.27 -14.23 -0.13
CA PHE A 552 -28.85 -14.14 1.27
C PHE A 552 -29.87 -14.90 2.14
N GLY A 553 -29.76 -16.23 2.15
CA GLY A 553 -30.76 -17.11 2.75
C GLY A 553 -32.01 -17.17 1.88
N LYS A 554 -33.17 -16.73 2.39
CA LYS A 554 -34.42 -16.59 1.61
C LYS A 554 -34.55 -15.25 0.88
N LEU A 555 -33.67 -14.28 1.15
CA LEU A 555 -33.75 -12.94 0.58
C LEU A 555 -32.97 -12.85 -0.73
N VAL A 556 -33.59 -12.24 -1.74
CA VAL A 556 -32.93 -11.79 -2.97
C VAL A 556 -32.57 -10.32 -2.76
N LEU A 557 -31.27 -10.00 -2.75
CA LEU A 557 -30.73 -8.66 -2.53
C LEU A 557 -29.60 -8.39 -3.54
N PRO A 558 -29.16 -7.13 -3.74
CA PRO A 558 -27.94 -6.85 -4.53
C PRO A 558 -26.74 -7.67 -4.05
N SER A 559 -25.93 -8.18 -4.97
CA SER A 559 -24.83 -9.11 -4.68
C SER A 559 -23.71 -8.51 -3.83
N LEU A 560 -23.57 -7.18 -3.87
CA LEU A 560 -22.56 -6.42 -3.14
C LEU A 560 -23.21 -5.68 -1.94
N PRO A 561 -22.97 -6.11 -0.69
CA PRO A 561 -23.60 -5.50 0.48
C PRO A 561 -23.29 -4.00 0.67
N SER A 562 -22.15 -3.49 0.17
CA SER A 562 -21.79 -2.07 0.24
C SER A 562 -22.59 -1.12 -0.67
N VAL A 563 -23.59 -1.63 -1.41
CA VAL A 563 -24.59 -0.82 -2.14
C VAL A 563 -26.03 -1.04 -1.66
N TRP A 564 -26.24 -1.78 -0.57
CA TRP A 564 -27.56 -1.99 0.01
C TRP A 564 -28.18 -0.71 0.57
N THR A 565 -29.47 -0.50 0.31
CA THR A 565 -30.28 0.55 0.94
C THR A 565 -30.62 0.18 2.38
N VAL A 566 -31.11 1.16 3.16
CA VAL A 566 -31.63 0.92 4.52
C VAL A 566 -32.73 -0.16 4.53
N ASN A 567 -33.55 -0.27 3.47
CA ASN A 567 -34.59 -1.29 3.37
C ASN A 567 -34.01 -2.71 3.16
N ASP A 568 -32.93 -2.83 2.38
CA ASP A 568 -32.23 -4.10 2.15
C ASP A 568 -31.54 -4.56 3.45
N VAL A 569 -30.92 -3.63 4.18
CA VAL A 569 -30.33 -3.88 5.50
C VAL A 569 -31.40 -4.29 6.53
N VAL A 570 -32.57 -3.63 6.52
CA VAL A 570 -33.72 -4.00 7.36
C VAL A 570 -34.18 -5.43 7.07
N ALA A 571 -34.34 -5.78 5.78
CA ALA A 571 -34.75 -7.13 5.37
C ALA A 571 -33.70 -8.17 5.80
N TRP A 572 -32.42 -7.94 5.48
CA TRP A 572 -31.32 -8.83 5.87
C TRP A 572 -31.24 -9.03 7.38
N THR A 573 -31.38 -7.95 8.17
CA THR A 573 -31.40 -7.97 9.64
C THR A 573 -32.53 -8.86 10.16
N GLN A 574 -33.72 -8.82 9.55
CA GLN A 574 -34.87 -9.63 9.98
C GLN A 574 -34.71 -11.14 9.72
N GLU A 575 -34.04 -11.53 8.63
CA GLU A 575 -33.80 -12.95 8.30
C GLU A 575 -32.58 -13.54 9.06
N ASN A 576 -31.65 -12.69 9.54
CA ASN A 576 -30.37 -13.09 10.15
C ASN A 576 -30.31 -12.85 11.67
N ASP A 577 -31.29 -13.39 12.43
CA ASP A 577 -31.34 -13.36 13.91
C ASP A 577 -31.37 -11.95 14.55
N GLY A 578 -31.56 -10.88 13.77
CA GLY A 578 -31.65 -9.50 14.26
C GLY A 578 -32.94 -9.25 15.06
N SER A 579 -32.80 -8.75 16.29
CA SER A 579 -33.96 -8.49 17.16
C SER A 579 -34.75 -7.25 16.72
N SER A 580 -35.98 -7.11 17.22
CA SER A 580 -36.83 -5.93 16.99
C SER A 580 -36.14 -4.60 17.31
N GLU A 581 -35.31 -4.59 18.35
CA GLU A 581 -34.50 -3.45 18.78
C GLU A 581 -33.40 -3.13 17.75
N MET A 582 -32.77 -4.14 17.14
CA MET A 582 -31.79 -3.93 16.05
C MET A 582 -32.48 -3.40 14.78
N VAL A 583 -33.65 -3.93 14.42
CA VAL A 583 -34.41 -3.47 13.26
C VAL A 583 -34.92 -2.03 13.44
N ALA A 584 -35.29 -1.64 14.68
CA ALA A 584 -35.61 -0.25 15.01
C ALA A 584 -34.37 0.65 14.86
N PHE A 585 -33.25 0.27 15.48
CA PHE A 585 -31.97 1.00 15.40
C PHE A 585 -31.49 1.23 13.96
N VAL A 586 -31.57 0.21 13.09
CA VAL A 586 -31.24 0.33 11.65
C VAL A 586 -32.07 1.41 10.96
N ARG A 587 -33.38 1.47 11.25
CA ARG A 587 -34.29 2.47 10.65
C ARG A 587 -34.10 3.85 11.24
N GLU A 588 -33.97 3.95 12.56
CA GLU A 588 -33.84 5.21 13.31
C GLU A 588 -32.49 5.89 13.08
N GLN A 589 -31.45 5.16 12.67
CA GLN A 589 -30.12 5.68 12.36
C GLN A 589 -29.77 5.59 10.86
N GLU A 590 -30.78 5.36 10.00
CA GLU A 590 -30.66 5.29 8.53
C GLU A 590 -29.48 4.42 8.04
N ILE A 591 -29.30 3.25 8.65
CA ILE A 591 -28.13 2.38 8.44
C ILE A 591 -28.25 1.68 7.08
N ASP A 592 -27.54 2.23 6.09
CA ASP A 592 -27.29 1.61 4.79
C ASP A 592 -26.26 0.46 4.86
N GLY A 593 -26.01 -0.20 3.72
CA GLY A 593 -25.06 -1.30 3.65
C GLY A 593 -23.62 -0.95 4.04
N ARG A 594 -23.20 0.31 3.84
CA ARG A 594 -21.85 0.78 4.20
C ARG A 594 -21.76 1.02 5.70
N ALA A 595 -22.75 1.70 6.28
CA ALA A 595 -22.87 1.91 7.71
C ALA A 595 -22.95 0.58 8.47
N LEU A 596 -23.75 -0.38 7.97
CA LEU A 596 -23.85 -1.74 8.52
C LEU A 596 -22.48 -2.43 8.58
N LEU A 597 -21.75 -2.47 7.45
CA LEU A 597 -20.44 -3.10 7.35
C LEU A 597 -19.37 -2.42 8.25
N LEU A 598 -19.59 -1.18 8.68
CA LEU A 598 -18.70 -0.42 9.56
C LEU A 598 -19.07 -0.47 11.05
N LEU A 599 -20.22 -1.02 11.44
CA LEU A 599 -20.62 -1.12 12.85
C LEU A 599 -19.61 -1.92 13.69
N THR A 600 -19.33 -1.47 14.91
CA THR A 600 -18.50 -2.18 15.90
C THR A 600 -19.36 -2.91 16.94
N GLU A 601 -18.83 -3.98 17.56
CA GLU A 601 -19.58 -4.70 18.62
C GLU A 601 -19.96 -3.77 19.79
N GLY A 602 -19.14 -2.74 20.07
CA GLY A 602 -19.41 -1.72 21.08
C GLY A 602 -20.62 -0.84 20.75
N GLN A 603 -20.88 -0.53 19.47
CA GLN A 603 -22.09 0.19 19.04
C GLN A 603 -23.36 -0.67 19.20
N LEU A 604 -23.22 -2.00 19.19
CA LEU A 604 -24.31 -2.94 19.45
C LEU A 604 -24.56 -3.18 20.96
N SER A 605 -23.96 -2.39 21.86
CA SER A 605 -24.06 -2.55 23.32
C SER A 605 -25.48 -2.39 23.88
N PHE A 606 -26.41 -1.78 23.14
CA PHE A 606 -27.83 -1.71 23.50
C PHE A 606 -28.54 -3.08 23.36
N LEU A 607 -27.99 -4.02 22.60
CA LEU A 607 -28.51 -5.38 22.49
C LEU A 607 -28.08 -6.25 23.67
N LYS A 608 -29.00 -7.13 24.11
CA LYS A 608 -28.70 -8.19 25.08
C LYS A 608 -27.55 -9.05 24.54
N VAL A 609 -26.58 -9.40 25.40
CA VAL A 609 -25.31 -10.03 25.02
C VAL A 609 -25.48 -11.23 24.07
N GLY A 610 -26.44 -12.13 24.34
CA GLY A 610 -26.70 -13.29 23.47
C GLY A 610 -27.19 -12.94 22.06
N SER A 611 -28.05 -11.92 21.93
CA SER A 611 -28.48 -11.38 20.63
C SER A 611 -27.34 -10.65 19.93
N ARG A 612 -26.54 -9.88 20.69
CA ARG A 612 -25.38 -9.15 20.17
C ARG A 612 -24.36 -10.09 19.53
N VAL A 613 -23.98 -11.17 20.24
CA VAL A 613 -22.99 -12.15 19.74
C VAL A 613 -23.49 -12.86 18.48
N LYS A 614 -24.76 -13.29 18.43
CA LYS A 614 -25.36 -13.90 17.24
C LYS A 614 -25.34 -12.97 16.02
N PHE A 615 -25.83 -11.75 16.20
CA PHE A 615 -25.89 -10.76 15.12
C PHE A 615 -24.49 -10.33 14.66
N TRP A 616 -23.54 -10.18 15.60
CA TRP A 616 -22.15 -9.88 15.30
C TRP A 616 -21.47 -10.97 14.47
N GLN A 617 -21.74 -12.24 14.77
CA GLN A 617 -21.26 -13.35 13.93
C GLN A 617 -21.80 -13.22 12.48
N LYS A 618 -23.11 -13.02 12.32
CA LYS A 618 -23.74 -12.87 11.00
C LYS A 618 -23.24 -11.64 10.23
N LEU A 619 -22.93 -10.54 10.92
CA LEU A 619 -22.33 -9.35 10.32
C LEU A 619 -20.90 -9.61 9.84
N ASN A 620 -20.13 -10.45 10.52
CA ASN A 620 -18.78 -10.84 10.07
C ASN A 620 -18.85 -11.79 8.86
N GLU A 621 -19.77 -12.75 8.85
CA GLU A 621 -20.06 -13.57 7.65
C GLU A 621 -20.43 -12.69 6.44
N LEU A 622 -21.23 -11.63 6.66
CA LEU A 622 -21.59 -10.66 5.60
C LEU A 622 -20.38 -9.84 5.09
N ARG A 623 -19.44 -9.49 5.97
CA ARG A 623 -18.19 -8.80 5.58
C ARG A 623 -17.32 -9.67 4.68
N GLU A 624 -17.22 -10.96 4.96
CA GLU A 624 -16.48 -11.93 4.14
C GLU A 624 -17.11 -12.10 2.74
N VAL A 625 -18.45 -12.09 2.65
CA VAL A 625 -19.15 -12.05 1.35
C VAL A 625 -18.87 -10.72 0.62
N ASN A 626 -18.96 -9.58 1.29
CA ASN A 626 -18.67 -8.29 0.64
C ASN A 626 -17.22 -8.19 0.14
N ALA A 627 -16.25 -8.68 0.91
CA ALA A 627 -14.84 -8.70 0.53
C ALA A 627 -14.55 -9.66 -0.64
N SER A 628 -15.17 -10.85 -0.66
CA SER A 628 -14.99 -11.80 -1.76
C SER A 628 -15.66 -11.33 -3.06
N VAL A 629 -16.86 -10.73 -2.99
CA VAL A 629 -17.53 -10.14 -4.17
C VAL A 629 -16.70 -9.02 -4.79
N LEU A 630 -16.12 -8.13 -3.99
CA LEU A 630 -15.20 -7.09 -4.47
C LEU A 630 -13.96 -7.70 -5.16
N ALA A 631 -13.31 -8.68 -4.53
CA ALA A 631 -12.15 -9.35 -5.14
C ALA A 631 -12.49 -10.03 -6.48
N THR A 632 -13.67 -10.64 -6.61
CA THR A 632 -14.13 -11.21 -7.90
C THR A 632 -14.53 -10.15 -8.93
N ALA A 633 -14.94 -8.96 -8.51
CA ALA A 633 -15.23 -7.86 -9.43
C ALA A 633 -13.93 -7.30 -10.04
N ASP A 634 -12.86 -7.20 -9.25
CA ASP A 634 -11.52 -6.83 -9.72
C ASP A 634 -10.92 -7.90 -10.66
N GLU A 635 -11.20 -9.20 -10.42
CA GLU A 635 -10.75 -10.31 -11.28
C GLU A 635 -11.57 -10.43 -12.59
N LEU A 636 -12.86 -10.06 -12.57
CA LEU A 636 -13.75 -10.09 -13.74
C LEU A 636 -13.71 -8.82 -14.60
N ALA A 637 -12.96 -7.79 -14.19
CA ALA A 637 -12.60 -6.70 -15.07
C ALA A 637 -11.82 -7.28 -16.29
N PRO A 638 -12.32 -7.12 -17.53
CA PRO A 638 -11.67 -7.75 -18.68
C PRO A 638 -10.24 -7.23 -18.81
N PRO A 639 -9.25 -8.11 -19.07
CA PRO A 639 -7.88 -7.67 -19.27
C PRO A 639 -7.86 -6.62 -20.39
N PRO A 640 -7.17 -5.47 -20.20
CA PRO A 640 -7.31 -4.33 -21.10
C PRO A 640 -7.01 -4.74 -22.54
N GLU A 641 -7.90 -4.40 -23.47
CA GLU A 641 -7.75 -4.79 -24.87
C GLU A 641 -6.48 -4.16 -25.46
N TYR A 642 -5.42 -4.96 -25.57
CA TYR A 642 -4.16 -4.58 -26.18
C TYR A 642 -4.35 -4.42 -27.69
N VAL A 643 -4.72 -3.23 -28.13
CA VAL A 643 -4.71 -2.83 -29.55
C VAL A 643 -3.27 -2.97 -30.07
N ALA A 644 -3.10 -3.82 -31.08
CA ALA A 644 -1.80 -4.19 -31.68
C ALA A 644 -1.30 -3.19 -32.73
#